data_AF-A0A839NYI6-F1
#
_entry.id   AF-A0A839NYI6-F1
#
_cell.length_a   1.000
_cell.length_b   1.000
_cell.length_c   1.000
_cell.angle_alpha   90.00
_cell.angle_beta   90.00
_cell.angle_gamma   90.00
#
_symmetry.space_group_name_H-M   'P 1'
#
loop_
_entity.id
_entity.type
_entity.pdbx_description
1 polymer ?
#
loop_
_entity_poly.entity_id
_entity_poly.type
_entity_poly.pdbx_seq_one_letter_code
_entity_poly.pdbx_strand_id
1 'polypeptide(L)'
;MKSYRVFLRFILIATLLSKGGSTVQAQSGDQILDGIGETGMIARYVFDGNLKDWSRNNLHATAGRDVTFINDKRFGKVLSLSGEKNDFIQIPADALTDMESLSISGWVYLRSEKKDQVFFDFGKDVQKHFFAAPFGTNLQDGFQSLITAGKNNQKGAVSPALLLNKWIYLTIVVDIPAKKMMTYVDAALVGESQQIPRELTEVFGSSGDKNKLYIGKSLLAGSPTLDGLLYDFRIYRVPLSKNQLTGIYTNSQRGVSNRSVNVTKVEDNLPEFPLTQTQLYNAYLVAVPDVQVETTLGDLPRLPSYIKGIYKEEMVGPKVRVLWPSPNDNSTVLEAGRYTITGRVPGTNLQPKAIVTVKGGNKATAPSLKLAAFDLSQVSLQADAQHQETKFIENRDKFINTLASTDPNSFLYMFRDAFGKPQPEGAKPLGVWDSQDTKLRGHATGHYLTAIAQAYASTGYDKTLQANFAEKMTYMVNTLYELAQLSGKPQQAGAVAVADPTAVPYGPGKSTYDSDLSHEGIRTDYWNWGLGYISAYPPDQFIMLEKGAKYGGQKTQVWAPYYTLHKILAGLIDIYEVSGNEKALQVATGMADWVHARLSQLPKETLIQVWNTYIAGEFGGMNETMAHLYRITNKDHYLKTAQLFDNIDMFFGNAQHTHGLAKNVDTFRGLHANQHIPQIVGSIELYQVSNLPEYYRVADNFWYKAVNDYMYSIGGVAGARNPANAEVFTAEPATLYENGFSEGGQNETCATYNMLKLTSNLFLFDQRAEYMDYYERGLYNHILASVAENTPANTYHVPLRPGSIKQFGNPNMTGFTCCNGTAIESSTKLQNSIYFKSKDDQALYVNLFIPSTLEWTERGVTVEQKTSFPKQDDTELTIKGNGKFDLHVRVPSWATKGFYVTINGKDQKVQAAPGSYLKLSRNWKNGDRITLKMPFQFHLDPVMDQQNIASLFYGPILLAAQEPEARKDWRKVTLDAKDISKSISGDPQSLAFKIDGIDFKPFYDTYGRHSVYLDVTLK
;
A
#
# COMPACT_ATOMS: atom_id res chain seq x y z
N MET A 1 37.45 42.70 33.87
CA MET A 1 36.37 43.38 33.11
C MET A 1 36.13 42.60 31.81
N LYS A 2 35.31 41.54 31.66
CA LYS A 2 34.01 41.12 32.20
C LYS A 2 32.83 42.06 31.88
N SER A 3 32.58 42.33 30.59
CA SER A 3 31.22 42.71 30.11
C SER A 3 30.98 42.50 28.60
N TYR A 4 32.02 42.36 27.76
CA TYR A 4 31.87 42.32 26.29
C TYR A 4 31.69 40.92 25.64
N ARG A 5 31.52 39.85 26.44
CA ARG A 5 31.32 38.47 25.91
C ARG A 5 29.87 37.97 25.93
N VAL A 6 28.91 38.78 26.41
CA VAL A 6 27.51 38.36 26.54
C VAL A 6 26.63 38.87 25.39
N PHE A 7 27.00 39.98 24.73
CA PHE A 7 26.18 40.57 23.67
C PHE A 7 26.29 39.85 22.30
N LEU A 8 27.42 39.20 22.03
CA LEU A 8 27.65 38.45 20.78
C LEU A 8 27.00 37.05 20.73
N ARG A 9 26.46 36.56 21.85
CA ARG A 9 25.69 35.30 21.90
C ARG A 9 24.18 35.49 21.72
N PHE A 10 23.66 36.71 21.87
CA PHE A 10 22.23 36.96 21.73
C PHE A 10 21.79 37.29 20.29
N ILE A 11 22.71 37.76 19.43
CA ILE A 11 22.36 38.08 18.03
C ILE A 11 22.49 36.84 17.11
N LEU A 12 23.25 35.81 17.51
CA LEU A 12 23.29 34.50 16.81
C LEU A 12 22.06 33.61 17.10
N ILE A 13 21.19 34.02 18.04
CA ILE A 13 19.95 33.30 18.38
C ILE A 13 18.73 33.89 17.64
N ALA A 14 18.88 35.06 17.00
CA ALA A 14 17.80 35.70 16.24
C ALA A 14 17.74 35.32 14.74
N THR A 15 18.71 34.54 14.21
CA THR A 15 18.82 34.19 12.78
C THR A 15 18.65 32.69 12.47
N LEU A 16 18.06 31.89 13.36
CA LEU A 16 17.69 30.49 13.10
C LEU A 16 16.18 30.20 13.21
N LEU A 17 15.36 31.26 13.33
CA LEU A 17 13.89 31.19 13.30
C LEU A 17 13.35 31.59 11.93
N SER A 18 13.76 30.85 10.89
CA SER A 18 12.99 30.70 9.65
C SER A 18 13.44 29.42 8.95
N LYS A 19 13.31 28.28 9.65
CA LYS A 19 13.24 26.99 8.97
C LYS A 19 11.91 26.96 8.22
N GLY A 20 11.97 27.14 6.91
CA GLY A 20 10.87 26.85 5.99
C GLY A 20 10.58 25.35 6.03
N GLY A 21 9.76 24.92 6.98
CA GLY A 21 9.05 23.66 6.91
C GLY A 21 7.76 23.89 6.12
N SER A 22 7.56 23.12 5.07
CA SER A 22 6.29 22.99 4.37
C SER A 22 5.23 22.53 5.39
N THR A 23 4.39 23.44 5.87
CA THR A 23 3.41 23.15 6.94
C THR A 23 2.03 22.95 6.31
N VAL A 24 1.61 21.69 6.17
CA VAL A 24 0.24 21.34 5.75
C VAL A 24 -0.69 21.43 6.96
N GLN A 25 -1.80 22.15 6.79
CA GLN A 25 -2.78 22.50 7.84
C GLN A 25 -4.07 21.69 7.68
N ALA A 26 -4.61 21.12 8.77
CA ALA A 26 -5.92 20.42 8.76
C ALA A 26 -6.65 20.51 10.13
N GLN A 27 -7.98 20.38 10.13
CA GLN A 27 -8.87 20.52 11.30
C GLN A 27 -9.75 19.29 11.55
N SER A 28 -10.08 19.09 12.84
CA SER A 28 -10.97 18.13 13.50
C SER A 28 -10.85 16.64 13.16
N GLY A 29 -10.20 15.89 14.05
CA GLY A 29 -10.47 14.46 14.31
C GLY A 29 -10.21 13.49 13.16
N ASP A 30 -9.41 13.86 12.17
CA ASP A 30 -8.91 12.86 11.24
C ASP A 30 -7.89 11.98 11.97
N GLN A 31 -7.94 10.67 11.76
CA GLN A 31 -7.04 9.69 12.38
C GLN A 31 -5.55 10.07 12.23
N ILE A 32 -5.24 10.69 11.09
CA ILE A 32 -3.92 11.22 10.75
C ILE A 32 -3.45 12.32 11.73
N LEU A 33 -4.37 13.14 12.25
CA LEU A 33 -4.06 14.21 13.22
C LEU A 33 -3.74 13.68 14.61
N ASP A 34 -4.20 12.46 14.92
CA ASP A 34 -3.94 11.79 16.19
C ASP A 34 -2.64 10.96 16.15
N GLY A 35 -1.89 11.01 15.04
CA GLY A 35 -0.70 10.20 14.83
C GLY A 35 -1.03 8.71 14.64
N ILE A 36 -2.22 8.44 14.11
CA ILE A 36 -2.75 7.11 13.84
C ILE A 36 -2.87 7.00 12.33
N GLY A 37 -2.14 6.05 11.72
CA GLY A 37 -2.19 5.82 10.29
C GLY A 37 -3.61 5.53 9.79
N GLU A 38 -3.85 5.66 8.48
CA GLU A 38 -5.20 5.62 7.90
C GLU A 38 -5.98 4.32 8.16
N THR A 39 -5.26 3.24 8.47
CA THR A 39 -5.81 1.89 8.67
C THR A 39 -5.86 1.46 10.14
N GLY A 40 -5.33 2.27 11.06
CA GLY A 40 -5.28 1.94 12.49
C GLY A 40 -6.63 2.03 13.20
N MET A 41 -7.58 2.81 12.68
CA MET A 41 -8.93 2.98 13.22
C MET A 41 -9.91 2.00 12.59
N ILE A 42 -10.70 1.31 13.42
CA ILE A 42 -11.77 0.41 12.98
C ILE A 42 -13.08 1.17 12.83
N ALA A 43 -13.50 1.85 13.90
CA ALA A 43 -14.80 2.50 13.97
C ALA A 43 -14.71 3.74 14.86
N ARG A 44 -15.48 4.76 14.52
CA ARG A 44 -15.58 6.00 15.29
C ARG A 44 -16.99 6.55 15.26
N TYR A 45 -17.60 6.68 16.44
CA TYR A 45 -18.93 7.22 16.61
C TYR A 45 -18.84 8.52 17.41
N VAL A 46 -19.02 9.65 16.73
CA VAL A 46 -18.97 10.98 17.38
C VAL A 46 -20.17 11.19 18.30
N PHE A 47 -21.33 10.60 17.94
CA PHE A 47 -22.61 10.75 18.64
C PHE A 47 -23.17 12.19 18.62
N ASP A 48 -22.95 12.91 17.53
CA ASP A 48 -23.39 14.29 17.29
C ASP A 48 -24.83 14.38 16.75
N GLY A 49 -25.73 13.52 17.24
CA GLY A 49 -27.13 13.43 16.78
C GLY A 49 -27.42 12.29 15.82
N ASN A 50 -26.44 11.43 15.53
CA ASN A 50 -26.59 10.22 14.72
C ASN A 50 -25.71 9.09 15.27
N LEU A 51 -25.86 7.88 14.70
CA LEU A 51 -25.11 6.67 15.06
C LEU A 51 -24.14 6.24 13.95
N LYS A 52 -23.73 7.19 13.11
CA LYS A 52 -22.86 6.94 11.97
C LYS A 52 -21.44 6.65 12.42
N ASP A 53 -20.84 5.67 11.74
CA ASP A 53 -19.41 5.41 11.82
C ASP A 53 -18.65 6.36 10.87
N TRP A 54 -17.67 7.07 11.43
CA TRP A 54 -16.82 8.06 10.77
C TRP A 54 -15.44 7.52 10.38
N SER A 55 -15.10 6.26 10.66
CA SER A 55 -13.79 5.66 10.30
C SER A 55 -13.64 5.36 8.80
N ARG A 56 -14.71 5.52 8.01
CA ARG A 56 -14.82 5.17 6.58
C ARG A 56 -14.98 3.66 6.31
N ASN A 57 -15.09 2.84 7.35
CA ASN A 57 -15.38 1.40 7.21
C ASN A 57 -16.89 1.10 7.16
N ASN A 58 -17.73 2.13 7.31
CA ASN A 58 -19.21 2.05 7.29
C ASN A 58 -19.79 1.07 8.30
N LEU A 59 -19.16 0.91 9.46
CA LEU A 59 -19.65 0.05 10.54
C LEU A 59 -20.72 0.79 11.36
N HIS A 60 -21.77 1.31 10.71
CA HIS A 60 -22.78 2.15 11.35
C HIS A 60 -23.49 1.41 12.50
N ALA A 61 -23.70 2.12 13.61
CA ALA A 61 -24.31 1.53 14.79
C ALA A 61 -25.84 1.63 14.72
N THR A 62 -26.51 0.73 15.43
CA THR A 62 -27.96 0.68 15.59
C THR A 62 -28.36 0.93 17.04
N ALA A 63 -29.50 1.56 17.25
CA ALA A 63 -30.06 1.76 18.58
C ALA A 63 -30.85 0.52 19.03
N GLY A 64 -30.64 0.07 20.26
CA GLY A 64 -31.42 -1.02 20.85
C GLY A 64 -32.85 -0.63 21.27
N ARG A 65 -33.09 0.66 21.48
CA ARG A 65 -34.37 1.33 21.79
C ARG A 65 -34.24 2.84 21.56
N ASP A 66 -35.25 3.64 21.88
CA ASP A 66 -35.26 5.11 21.74
C ASP A 66 -34.11 5.78 22.52
N VAL A 67 -32.93 5.84 21.90
CA VAL A 67 -31.79 6.60 22.40
C VAL A 67 -32.02 8.08 22.13
N THR A 68 -31.58 8.92 23.07
CA THR A 68 -31.80 10.37 22.99
C THR A 68 -30.48 11.11 22.81
N PHE A 69 -30.50 12.19 22.04
CA PHE A 69 -29.38 13.10 21.92
C PHE A 69 -29.73 14.41 22.63
N ILE A 70 -28.82 14.89 23.47
CA ILE A 70 -29.01 16.14 24.23
C ILE A 70 -27.88 17.12 23.94
N ASN A 71 -28.13 18.41 24.17
CA ASN A 71 -27.11 19.44 24.08
C ASN A 71 -26.30 19.50 25.38
N ASP A 72 -25.02 19.15 25.30
CA ASP A 72 -24.00 19.33 26.31
C ASP A 72 -23.20 20.62 26.06
N LYS A 73 -22.77 21.27 27.15
CA LYS A 73 -22.06 22.56 27.08
C LYS A 73 -20.66 22.45 26.46
N ARG A 74 -20.03 21.29 26.53
CA ARG A 74 -18.67 21.05 26.07
C ARG A 74 -18.62 20.50 24.66
N PHE A 75 -19.47 19.52 24.35
CA PHE A 75 -19.40 18.76 23.09
C PHE A 75 -20.55 19.04 22.11
N GLY A 76 -21.50 19.91 22.47
CA GLY A 76 -22.69 20.11 21.64
C GLY A 76 -23.61 18.90 21.76
N LYS A 77 -24.02 18.28 20.65
CA LYS A 77 -24.88 17.09 20.73
C LYS A 77 -24.08 15.87 21.21
N VAL A 78 -24.62 15.18 22.21
CA VAL A 78 -24.07 13.94 22.76
C VAL A 78 -25.17 12.89 22.94
N LEU A 79 -24.79 11.61 22.95
CA LEU A 79 -25.71 10.51 23.25
C LEU A 79 -26.00 10.47 24.75
N SER A 80 -27.27 10.36 25.14
CA SER A 80 -27.73 10.21 26.53
C SER A 80 -28.44 8.86 26.73
N LEU A 81 -27.89 8.05 27.63
CA LEU A 81 -28.47 6.79 28.10
C LEU A 81 -28.98 6.97 29.54
N SER A 82 -30.25 6.67 29.79
CA SER A 82 -30.98 6.93 31.04
C SER A 82 -30.83 5.83 32.09
N GLY A 83 -30.27 4.67 31.75
CA GLY A 83 -30.08 3.54 32.67
C GLY A 83 -31.35 2.77 33.06
N GLU A 84 -32.52 3.13 32.52
CA GLU A 84 -33.82 2.60 32.94
C GLU A 84 -34.66 2.03 31.79
N LYS A 85 -34.32 2.34 30.52
CA LYS A 85 -35.16 2.02 29.35
C LYS A 85 -34.64 0.89 28.48
N ASN A 86 -33.60 0.18 28.91
CA ASN A 86 -32.85 -0.77 28.06
C ASN A 86 -32.35 -0.06 26.78
N ASP A 87 -31.87 1.17 26.96
CA ASP A 87 -31.29 2.04 25.96
C ASP A 87 -29.78 1.77 25.84
N PHE A 88 -29.36 1.39 24.64
CA PHE A 88 -27.99 1.02 24.32
C PHE A 88 -27.73 1.15 22.83
N ILE A 89 -26.46 1.11 22.46
CA ILE A 89 -26.03 1.08 21.07
C ILE A 89 -25.44 -0.29 20.76
N GLN A 90 -25.77 -0.83 19.59
CA GLN A 90 -25.16 -2.04 19.05
C GLN A 90 -24.35 -1.68 17.80
N ILE A 91 -23.09 -2.11 17.76
CA ILE A 91 -22.22 -1.96 16.60
C ILE A 91 -22.13 -3.28 15.81
N PRO A 92 -21.81 -3.24 14.49
CA PRO A 92 -21.68 -4.44 13.69
C PRO A 92 -20.57 -5.38 14.20
N ALA A 93 -20.83 -6.69 14.20
CA ALA A 93 -19.90 -7.70 14.70
C ALA A 93 -18.52 -7.68 13.99
N ASP A 94 -18.51 -7.30 12.71
CA ASP A 94 -17.33 -7.17 11.86
C ASP A 94 -16.30 -6.16 12.41
N ALA A 95 -16.70 -5.28 13.34
CA ALA A 95 -15.81 -4.32 13.97
C ALA A 95 -14.67 -4.99 14.77
N LEU A 96 -14.82 -6.22 15.26
CA LEU A 96 -13.80 -6.91 16.06
C LEU A 96 -13.32 -8.21 15.43
N THR A 97 -13.39 -8.31 14.11
CA THR A 97 -12.92 -9.48 13.36
C THR A 97 -11.41 -9.40 13.09
N ASP A 98 -10.72 -10.53 13.26
CA ASP A 98 -9.31 -10.76 12.92
C ASP A 98 -8.32 -9.78 13.57
N MET A 99 -8.48 -9.55 14.86
CA MET A 99 -7.74 -8.59 15.66
C MET A 99 -6.54 -9.22 16.39
N GLU A 100 -5.36 -8.66 16.19
CA GLU A 100 -4.20 -9.01 17.03
C GLU A 100 -4.22 -8.25 18.35
N SER A 101 -4.31 -6.92 18.30
CA SER A 101 -4.38 -6.03 19.46
C SER A 101 -5.56 -5.07 19.31
N LEU A 102 -6.00 -4.49 20.41
CA LEU A 102 -7.24 -3.69 20.44
C LEU A 102 -7.08 -2.50 21.38
N SER A 103 -7.44 -1.31 20.93
CA SER A 103 -7.66 -0.17 21.82
C SER A 103 -9.08 0.36 21.66
N ILE A 104 -9.76 0.64 22.78
CA ILE A 104 -11.09 1.26 22.80
C ILE A 104 -11.00 2.54 23.62
N SER A 105 -11.49 3.65 23.09
CA SER A 105 -11.54 4.92 23.81
C SER A 105 -12.86 5.64 23.64
N GLY A 106 -13.17 6.57 24.55
CA GLY A 106 -14.30 7.47 24.40
C GLY A 106 -14.52 8.36 25.61
N TRP A 107 -15.31 9.40 25.42
CA TRP A 107 -15.75 10.28 26.50
C TRP A 107 -17.02 9.72 27.14
N VAL A 108 -17.02 9.67 28.47
CA VAL A 108 -18.18 9.28 29.27
C VAL A 108 -18.44 10.29 30.40
N TYR A 109 -19.71 10.62 30.63
CA TYR A 109 -20.18 11.37 31.78
C TYR A 109 -21.11 10.47 32.59
N LEU A 110 -20.68 10.03 33.76
CA LEU A 110 -21.44 9.07 34.59
C LEU A 110 -22.40 9.80 35.53
N ARG A 111 -23.66 9.35 35.59
CA ARG A 111 -24.69 9.90 36.49
C ARG A 111 -25.07 8.97 37.64
N SER A 112 -24.62 7.71 37.59
CA SER A 112 -24.93 6.69 38.60
C SER A 112 -23.69 5.89 38.99
N GLU A 113 -23.62 5.51 40.28
CA GLU A 113 -22.62 4.59 40.83
C GLU A 113 -23.12 3.14 40.91
N LYS A 114 -24.25 2.82 40.26
CA LYS A 114 -24.81 1.46 40.24
C LYS A 114 -23.80 0.47 39.67
N LYS A 115 -23.57 -0.62 40.40
CA LYS A 115 -22.75 -1.76 39.95
C LYS A 115 -23.36 -2.44 38.72
N ASP A 116 -22.52 -3.18 38.00
CA ASP A 116 -22.86 -3.92 36.76
C ASP A 116 -23.28 -3.05 35.56
N GLN A 117 -23.23 -1.71 35.68
CA GLN A 117 -23.28 -0.83 34.51
C GLN A 117 -21.96 -0.92 33.74
N VAL A 118 -22.04 -0.94 32.41
CA VAL A 118 -20.87 -1.08 31.53
C VAL A 118 -20.78 0.07 30.53
N PHE A 119 -19.56 0.54 30.28
CA PHE A 119 -19.26 1.45 29.17
C PHE A 119 -19.44 0.73 27.84
N PHE A 120 -18.92 -0.50 27.73
CA PHE A 120 -19.22 -1.47 26.68
C PHE A 120 -19.13 -2.90 27.21
N ASP A 121 -19.79 -3.82 26.51
CA ASP A 121 -19.63 -5.27 26.69
C ASP A 121 -19.71 -5.95 25.32
N PHE A 122 -18.57 -6.51 24.91
CA PHE A 122 -18.31 -7.02 23.56
C PHE A 122 -17.98 -8.50 23.61
N GLY A 123 -18.75 -9.35 22.93
CA GLY A 123 -18.44 -10.77 22.89
C GLY A 123 -19.56 -11.64 22.37
N LYS A 124 -19.38 -12.96 22.48
CA LYS A 124 -20.37 -13.95 22.08
C LYS A 124 -21.45 -14.12 23.15
N ASP A 125 -21.01 -14.20 24.39
CA ASP A 125 -21.83 -14.38 25.59
C ASP A 125 -21.00 -14.02 26.85
N VAL A 126 -21.60 -14.16 28.04
CA VAL A 126 -20.97 -13.87 29.34
C VAL A 126 -19.73 -14.72 29.68
N GLN A 127 -19.48 -15.80 28.95
CA GLN A 127 -18.29 -16.64 29.11
C GLN A 127 -17.17 -16.21 28.16
N LYS A 128 -17.49 -15.49 27.09
CA LYS A 128 -16.55 -15.04 26.05
C LYS A 128 -16.84 -13.60 25.66
N HIS A 129 -16.34 -12.67 26.48
CA HIS A 129 -16.55 -11.25 26.28
C HIS A 129 -15.44 -10.39 26.88
N PHE A 130 -15.42 -9.12 26.46
CA PHE A 130 -14.57 -8.06 26.94
C PHE A 130 -15.47 -6.89 27.34
N PHE A 131 -15.40 -6.48 28.60
CA PHE A 131 -16.25 -5.40 29.11
C PHE A 131 -15.47 -4.41 29.96
N ALA A 132 -16.03 -3.21 30.08
CA ALA A 132 -15.53 -2.20 31.01
C ALA A 132 -16.66 -1.70 31.91
N ALA A 133 -16.53 -1.88 33.23
CA ALA A 133 -17.53 -1.52 34.23
C ALA A 133 -17.03 -0.36 35.11
N PRO A 134 -17.50 0.90 34.89
CA PRO A 134 -17.03 2.11 35.58
C PRO A 134 -16.96 2.07 37.11
N PHE A 135 -17.93 1.40 37.75
CA PHE A 135 -18.04 1.28 39.21
C PHE A 135 -17.92 -0.18 39.70
N GLY A 136 -17.46 -1.07 38.82
CA GLY A 136 -17.26 -2.48 39.14
C GLY A 136 -18.51 -3.32 38.98
N THR A 137 -18.39 -4.56 39.44
CA THR A 137 -19.44 -5.57 39.38
C THR A 137 -19.93 -5.93 40.78
N ASN A 138 -21.01 -6.70 40.87
CA ASN A 138 -21.45 -7.26 42.15
C ASN A 138 -20.39 -8.12 42.86
N LEU A 139 -19.37 -8.61 42.13
CA LEU A 139 -18.30 -9.44 42.66
C LEU A 139 -17.08 -8.64 43.16
N GLN A 140 -16.83 -7.46 42.59
CA GLN A 140 -15.64 -6.67 42.90
C GLN A 140 -15.90 -5.17 42.64
N ASP A 141 -15.41 -4.31 43.53
CA ASP A 141 -15.51 -2.86 43.40
C ASP A 141 -14.42 -2.26 42.50
N GLY A 142 -14.59 -0.99 42.12
CA GLY A 142 -13.61 -0.23 41.34
C GLY A 142 -13.83 -0.33 39.82
N PHE A 143 -13.19 0.55 39.06
CA PHE A 143 -13.28 0.51 37.60
C PHE A 143 -12.59 -0.75 37.08
N GLN A 144 -13.36 -1.58 36.38
CA GLN A 144 -12.90 -2.86 35.83
C GLN A 144 -12.84 -2.81 34.31
N SER A 145 -11.77 -3.35 33.75
CA SER A 145 -11.65 -3.70 32.33
C SER A 145 -11.24 -5.16 32.27
N LEU A 146 -12.15 -6.07 31.96
CA LEU A 146 -11.95 -7.51 32.09
C LEU A 146 -12.31 -8.25 30.81
N ILE A 147 -11.48 -9.25 30.46
CA ILE A 147 -11.71 -10.21 29.40
C ILE A 147 -12.01 -11.58 30.03
N THR A 148 -13.07 -12.21 29.55
CA THR A 148 -13.43 -13.59 29.86
C THR A 148 -13.24 -14.44 28.61
N ALA A 149 -12.48 -15.53 28.70
CA ALA A 149 -12.26 -16.50 27.63
C ALA A 149 -12.55 -17.95 28.12
N GLY A 150 -13.71 -18.15 28.74
CA GLY A 150 -14.14 -19.40 29.37
C GLY A 150 -14.67 -19.24 30.79
N LYS A 151 -15.28 -20.29 31.33
CA LYS A 151 -15.93 -20.28 32.66
C LYS A 151 -14.93 -19.90 33.77
N ASN A 152 -15.28 -18.89 34.56
CA ASN A 152 -14.51 -18.37 35.70
C ASN A 152 -13.08 -17.90 35.34
N ASN A 153 -12.84 -17.50 34.09
CA ASN A 153 -11.53 -17.09 33.60
C ASN A 153 -11.52 -15.58 33.27
N GLN A 154 -11.92 -14.75 34.25
CA GLN A 154 -11.86 -13.30 34.12
C GLN A 154 -10.46 -12.81 34.41
N LYS A 155 -9.88 -12.08 33.45
CA LYS A 155 -8.57 -11.45 33.59
C LYS A 155 -8.60 -10.03 33.06
N GLY A 156 -7.87 -9.12 33.69
CA GLY A 156 -7.74 -7.75 33.21
C GLY A 156 -7.36 -6.79 34.32
N ALA A 157 -7.56 -5.49 34.06
CA ALA A 157 -7.11 -4.41 34.93
C ALA A 157 -8.24 -3.93 35.84
N VAL A 158 -7.91 -3.67 37.10
CA VAL A 158 -8.80 -3.08 38.10
C VAL A 158 -8.13 -1.82 38.65
N SER A 159 -8.91 -0.76 38.82
CA SER A 159 -8.45 0.54 39.30
C SER A 159 -9.53 1.18 40.19
N PRO A 160 -9.25 2.30 40.88
CA PRO A 160 -10.28 3.02 41.64
C PRO A 160 -11.51 3.37 40.77
N ALA A 161 -12.69 3.41 41.39
CA ALA A 161 -13.92 3.76 40.70
C ALA A 161 -13.86 5.18 40.08
N LEU A 162 -14.58 5.37 38.99
CA LEU A 162 -14.61 6.64 38.26
C LEU A 162 -15.41 7.71 39.02
N LEU A 163 -15.18 8.98 38.68
CA LEU A 163 -15.90 10.10 39.29
C LEU A 163 -17.28 10.30 38.62
N LEU A 164 -18.30 10.56 39.44
CA LEU A 164 -19.62 10.98 38.96
C LEU A 164 -19.62 12.44 38.52
N ASN A 165 -20.59 12.76 37.67
CA ASN A 165 -20.94 14.13 37.29
C ASN A 165 -19.79 14.94 36.66
N LYS A 166 -18.91 14.25 35.94
CA LYS A 166 -17.78 14.84 35.21
C LYS A 166 -17.53 14.05 33.93
N TRP A 167 -17.17 14.75 32.85
CA TRP A 167 -16.65 14.14 31.63
C TRP A 167 -15.26 13.53 31.88
N ILE A 168 -15.14 12.24 31.60
CA ILE A 168 -13.92 11.45 31.72
C ILE A 168 -13.58 10.87 30.35
N TYR A 169 -12.31 10.95 29.94
CA TYR A 169 -11.83 10.24 28.77
C TYR A 169 -11.27 8.88 29.18
N LEU A 170 -11.96 7.80 28.79
CA LEU A 170 -11.53 6.43 29.06
C LEU A 170 -10.76 5.89 27.87
N THR A 171 -9.69 5.15 28.14
CA THR A 171 -9.05 4.32 27.12
C THR A 171 -8.59 3.00 27.72
N ILE A 172 -8.86 1.91 27.03
CA ILE A 172 -8.40 0.57 27.38
C ILE A 172 -7.60 0.04 26.21
N VAL A 173 -6.38 -0.40 26.48
CA VAL A 173 -5.43 -0.93 25.49
C VAL A 173 -5.15 -2.39 25.83
N VAL A 174 -5.38 -3.28 24.87
CA VAL A 174 -5.04 -4.70 24.91
C VAL A 174 -3.93 -4.95 23.90
N ASP A 175 -2.75 -5.26 24.41
CA ASP A 175 -1.54 -5.54 23.65
C ASP A 175 -1.20 -7.03 23.80
N ILE A 176 -1.62 -7.84 22.82
CA ILE A 176 -1.40 -9.28 22.83
C ILE A 176 0.09 -9.63 22.74
N PRO A 177 0.89 -9.04 21.81
CA PRO A 177 2.34 -9.25 21.78
C PRO A 177 3.05 -8.95 23.10
N ALA A 178 2.69 -7.85 23.77
CA ALA A 178 3.28 -7.49 25.07
C ALA A 178 2.66 -8.25 26.26
N LYS A 179 1.59 -9.03 26.04
CA LYS A 179 0.83 -9.75 27.06
C LYS A 179 0.29 -8.80 28.15
N LYS A 180 -0.20 -7.62 27.75
CA LYS A 180 -0.64 -6.57 28.67
C LYS A 180 -2.01 -5.99 28.32
N MET A 181 -2.79 -5.71 29.36
CA MET A 181 -3.93 -4.79 29.29
C MET A 181 -3.64 -3.57 30.15
N MET A 182 -3.91 -2.39 29.63
CA MET A 182 -3.70 -1.11 30.32
C MET A 182 -4.98 -0.27 30.24
N THR A 183 -5.32 0.37 31.34
CA THR A 183 -6.49 1.20 31.49
C THR A 183 -6.07 2.61 31.85
N TYR A 184 -6.56 3.59 31.09
CA TYR A 184 -6.24 5.01 31.22
C TYR A 184 -7.50 5.83 31.49
N VAL A 185 -7.35 6.82 32.36
CA VAL A 185 -8.35 7.84 32.69
C VAL A 185 -7.71 9.20 32.43
N ASP A 186 -8.31 10.01 31.55
CA ASP A 186 -7.78 11.32 31.17
C ASP A 186 -6.30 11.25 30.72
N ALA A 187 -5.97 10.20 29.95
CA ALA A 187 -4.63 9.82 29.47
C ALA A 187 -3.59 9.45 30.56
N ALA A 188 -4.00 9.33 31.83
CA ALA A 188 -3.16 8.80 32.91
C ALA A 188 -3.42 7.30 33.11
N LEU A 189 -2.36 6.49 33.23
CA LEU A 189 -2.46 5.06 33.51
C LEU A 189 -3.00 4.86 34.94
N VAL A 190 -4.11 4.13 35.08
CA VAL A 190 -4.76 3.86 36.38
C VAL A 190 -4.84 2.38 36.72
N GLY A 191 -4.68 1.49 35.74
CA GLY A 191 -4.67 0.05 35.95
C GLY A 191 -3.86 -0.67 34.86
N GLU A 192 -3.20 -1.77 35.25
CA GLU A 192 -2.45 -2.65 34.35
C GLU A 192 -2.70 -4.10 34.76
N SER A 193 -2.71 -5.01 33.79
CA SER A 193 -2.70 -6.44 34.01
C SER A 193 -1.85 -7.17 32.98
N GLN A 194 -1.08 -8.14 33.45
CA GLN A 194 -0.32 -9.07 32.60
C GLN A 194 -1.09 -10.39 32.37
N GLN A 195 -2.28 -10.50 32.97
CA GLN A 195 -3.16 -11.64 32.80
C GLN A 195 -4.17 -11.27 31.73
N ILE A 196 -3.93 -11.71 30.49
CA ILE A 196 -4.85 -11.56 29.35
C ILE A 196 -4.91 -12.89 28.58
N PRO A 197 -5.88 -13.12 27.66
CA PRO A 197 -5.82 -14.26 26.75
C PRO A 197 -4.58 -14.20 25.84
N ARG A 198 -4.22 -15.34 25.23
CA ARG A 198 -3.10 -15.39 24.28
C ARG A 198 -3.46 -14.75 22.94
N GLU A 199 -4.74 -14.80 22.58
CA GLU A 199 -5.28 -14.31 21.31
C GLU A 199 -6.65 -13.67 21.56
N LEU A 200 -7.00 -12.63 20.81
CA LEU A 200 -8.35 -12.05 20.89
C LEU A 200 -9.42 -12.96 20.24
N THR A 201 -9.01 -13.85 19.33
CA THR A 201 -9.91 -14.85 18.72
C THR A 201 -10.44 -15.87 19.73
N GLU A 202 -9.77 -16.08 20.88
CA GLU A 202 -10.30 -16.88 21.99
C GLU A 202 -11.59 -16.28 22.58
N VAL A 203 -11.73 -14.95 22.47
CA VAL A 203 -12.85 -14.14 22.99
C VAL A 203 -13.90 -13.90 21.91
N PHE A 204 -13.48 -13.35 20.77
CA PHE A 204 -14.38 -12.90 19.71
C PHE A 204 -14.62 -13.94 18.62
N GLY A 205 -13.91 -15.06 18.62
CA GLY A 205 -14.01 -16.06 17.56
C GLY A 205 -13.36 -15.61 16.25
N SER A 206 -13.78 -16.23 15.15
CA SER A 206 -13.31 -15.93 13.79
C SER A 206 -14.37 -15.16 13.00
N SER A 207 -14.00 -14.63 11.84
CA SER A 207 -14.93 -14.00 10.88
C SER A 207 -16.19 -14.86 10.67
N GLY A 208 -17.38 -14.28 10.90
CA GLY A 208 -18.69 -14.95 10.79
C GLY A 208 -19.34 -15.39 12.11
N ASP A 209 -18.65 -15.29 13.26
CA ASP A 209 -19.26 -15.49 14.57
C ASP A 209 -20.26 -14.35 14.92
N LYS A 210 -21.44 -14.69 15.45
CA LYS A 210 -22.48 -13.71 15.84
C LYS A 210 -22.14 -13.02 17.17
N ASN A 211 -21.09 -12.20 17.18
CA ASN A 211 -20.76 -11.37 18.32
C ASN A 211 -21.82 -10.30 18.56
N LYS A 212 -22.08 -10.01 19.83
CA LYS A 212 -22.89 -8.91 20.31
C LYS A 212 -21.94 -7.85 20.85
N LEU A 213 -21.90 -6.71 20.16
CA LEU A 213 -21.03 -5.61 20.51
C LEU A 213 -21.89 -4.45 21.01
N TYR A 214 -22.08 -4.37 22.32
CA TYR A 214 -22.95 -3.37 22.95
C TYR A 214 -22.16 -2.26 23.63
N ILE A 215 -22.58 -1.02 23.43
CA ILE A 215 -22.14 0.16 24.17
C ILE A 215 -23.28 0.53 25.12
N GLY A 216 -22.98 0.63 26.41
CA GLY A 216 -23.96 0.97 27.45
C GLY A 216 -24.85 -0.19 27.94
N LYS A 217 -24.63 -1.43 27.50
CA LYS A 217 -25.40 -2.61 27.93
C LYS A 217 -24.51 -3.83 28.13
N SER A 218 -24.76 -4.55 29.23
CA SER A 218 -24.08 -5.79 29.58
C SER A 218 -24.68 -7.00 28.85
N LEU A 219 -23.85 -7.99 28.56
CA LEU A 219 -24.26 -9.32 28.11
C LEU A 219 -24.84 -10.16 29.26
N LEU A 220 -24.57 -9.78 30.50
CA LEU A 220 -25.16 -10.40 31.69
C LEU A 220 -26.64 -10.01 31.81
N ALA A 221 -27.50 -11.02 31.79
CA ALA A 221 -28.94 -10.82 31.89
C ALA A 221 -29.31 -10.17 33.24
N GLY A 222 -30.17 -9.16 33.21
CA GLY A 222 -30.66 -8.46 34.41
C GLY A 222 -29.77 -7.30 34.88
N SER A 223 -28.59 -7.09 34.28
CA SER A 223 -27.76 -5.92 34.58
C SER A 223 -28.40 -4.61 34.10
N PRO A 224 -28.24 -3.50 34.84
CA PRO A 224 -28.73 -2.18 34.42
C PRO A 224 -28.00 -1.67 33.16
N THR A 225 -28.68 -0.89 32.31
CA THR A 225 -28.00 -0.12 31.27
C THR A 225 -27.23 1.05 31.88
N LEU A 226 -26.25 1.57 31.13
CA LEU A 226 -25.44 2.70 31.56
C LEU A 226 -26.31 3.94 31.74
N ASP A 227 -26.18 4.61 32.89
CA ASP A 227 -26.76 5.91 33.13
C ASP A 227 -25.68 6.99 32.96
N GLY A 228 -25.66 7.61 31.77
CA GLY A 228 -24.63 8.58 31.43
C GLY A 228 -24.73 9.17 30.03
N LEU A 229 -23.80 10.06 29.73
CA LEU A 229 -23.62 10.67 28.41
C LEU A 229 -22.37 10.10 27.73
N LEU A 230 -22.42 9.91 26.41
CA LEU A 230 -21.32 9.38 25.61
C LEU A 230 -21.00 10.31 24.44
N TYR A 231 -19.71 10.46 24.15
CA TYR A 231 -19.21 11.24 23.02
C TYR A 231 -17.92 10.62 22.46
N ASP A 232 -17.76 10.62 21.13
CA ASP A 232 -16.53 10.24 20.43
C ASP A 232 -15.96 8.86 20.85
N PHE A 233 -16.77 7.81 20.71
CA PHE A 233 -16.38 6.42 20.97
C PHE A 233 -15.57 5.87 19.79
N ARG A 234 -14.40 5.29 20.05
CA ARG A 234 -13.43 4.88 19.03
C ARG A 234 -12.88 3.48 19.31
N ILE A 235 -12.66 2.74 18.24
CA ILE A 235 -12.06 1.40 18.25
C ILE A 235 -10.86 1.41 17.31
N TYR A 236 -9.73 0.89 17.77
CA TYR A 236 -8.48 0.81 17.02
C TYR A 236 -7.95 -0.61 16.98
N ARG A 237 -7.29 -0.95 15.87
CA ARG A 237 -6.63 -2.25 15.66
C ARG A 237 -5.16 -2.32 16.05
N VAL A 238 -4.70 -1.27 16.72
CA VAL A 238 -3.34 -1.14 17.22
C VAL A 238 -3.36 -0.87 18.72
N PRO A 239 -2.34 -1.31 19.48
CA PRO A 239 -2.17 -0.86 20.85
C PRO A 239 -1.73 0.61 20.83
N LEU A 240 -2.54 1.52 21.36
CA LEU A 240 -2.19 2.94 21.35
C LEU A 240 -1.07 3.25 22.35
N SER A 241 -0.03 3.92 21.87
CA SER A 241 1.06 4.42 22.71
C SER A 241 0.60 5.56 23.64
N LYS A 242 1.31 5.76 24.75
CA LYS A 242 1.03 6.88 25.68
C LYS A 242 1.00 8.25 24.98
N ASN A 243 1.87 8.45 23.96
CA ASN A 243 1.91 9.70 23.20
C ASN A 243 0.69 9.87 22.31
N GLN A 244 0.24 8.82 21.61
CA GLN A 244 -1.01 8.86 20.84
C GLN A 244 -2.22 9.12 21.74
N LEU A 245 -2.30 8.45 22.89
CA LEU A 245 -3.36 8.66 23.88
C LEU A 245 -3.39 10.11 24.39
N THR A 246 -2.23 10.64 24.78
CA THR A 246 -2.09 12.03 25.23
C THR A 246 -2.43 13.00 24.10
N GLY A 247 -2.05 12.67 22.86
CA GLY A 247 -2.38 13.39 21.64
C GLY A 247 -3.87 13.50 21.44
N ILE A 248 -4.60 12.37 21.38
CA ILE A 248 -6.06 12.33 21.23
C ILE A 248 -6.75 13.13 22.35
N TYR A 249 -6.35 12.90 23.60
CA TYR A 249 -6.93 13.59 24.75
C TYR A 249 -6.73 15.11 24.67
N THR A 250 -5.50 15.57 24.43
CA THR A 250 -5.19 17.01 24.29
C THR A 250 -5.82 17.62 23.03
N ASN A 251 -5.95 16.83 21.96
CA ASN A 251 -6.65 17.22 20.73
C ASN A 251 -8.11 17.55 21.03
N SER A 252 -8.79 16.70 21.79
CA SER A 252 -10.19 16.92 22.19
C SER A 252 -10.41 18.08 23.18
N GLN A 253 -9.37 18.60 23.83
CA GLN A 253 -9.48 19.69 24.81
C GLN A 253 -9.42 21.11 24.23
N ARG A 254 -8.74 21.36 23.10
CA ARG A 254 -8.46 22.75 22.64
C ARG A 254 -9.38 23.31 21.55
N GLY A 255 -10.54 22.70 21.29
CA GLY A 255 -11.43 23.16 20.22
C GLY A 255 -10.80 23.09 18.82
N VAL A 256 -11.59 23.41 17.79
CA VAL A 256 -11.30 23.10 16.37
C VAL A 256 -10.21 23.99 15.73
N SER A 257 -9.60 24.94 16.43
CA SER A 257 -8.64 25.83 15.79
C SER A 257 -7.23 25.24 15.63
N ASN A 258 -6.78 25.25 14.37
CA ASN A 258 -5.40 25.28 13.87
C ASN A 258 -4.42 24.26 14.46
N ARG A 259 -4.26 23.11 13.78
CA ARG A 259 -3.21 22.15 14.11
C ARG A 259 -2.47 21.59 12.88
N SER A 260 -1.18 21.39 13.10
CA SER A 260 -0.21 20.70 12.25
C SER A 260 -0.32 19.18 12.43
N VAL A 261 -0.09 18.41 11.37
CA VAL A 261 0.05 16.94 11.45
C VAL A 261 1.20 16.63 12.42
N ASN A 262 0.92 15.90 13.51
CA ASN A 262 1.92 15.53 14.50
C ASN A 262 2.84 14.46 13.91
N VAL A 263 4.00 14.89 13.42
CA VAL A 263 5.11 14.05 12.95
C VAL A 263 6.10 13.72 14.09
N THR A 264 5.63 13.69 15.33
CA THR A 264 6.49 13.36 16.48
C THR A 264 7.05 11.94 16.32
N LYS A 265 8.35 11.79 16.56
CA LYS A 265 9.05 10.51 16.59
C LYS A 265 8.29 9.54 17.50
N VAL A 266 7.93 8.37 16.98
CA VAL A 266 7.32 7.31 17.80
C VAL A 266 8.43 6.66 18.63
N GLU A 267 8.22 6.58 19.95
CA GLU A 267 9.01 5.70 20.82
C GLU A 267 8.48 4.29 20.63
N ASP A 268 9.25 3.44 19.96
CA ASP A 268 8.90 2.05 19.67
C ASP A 268 9.65 1.11 20.62
N ASN A 269 9.26 -0.15 20.57
CA ASN A 269 9.63 -1.22 21.46
C ASN A 269 10.58 -2.25 20.80
N LEU A 270 11.10 -1.94 19.61
CA LEU A 270 12.09 -2.77 18.92
C LEU A 270 13.39 -2.84 19.73
N PRO A 271 14.09 -3.99 19.76
CA PRO A 271 15.36 -4.12 20.44
C PRO A 271 16.40 -3.10 19.95
N GLU A 272 17.08 -2.42 20.87
CA GLU A 272 18.21 -1.55 20.52
C GLU A 272 19.51 -2.33 20.48
N PHE A 273 20.31 -2.09 19.43
CA PHE A 273 21.64 -2.65 19.28
C PHE A 273 22.67 -1.51 19.17
N PRO A 274 23.81 -1.57 19.89
CA PRO A 274 24.89 -0.63 19.67
C PRO A 274 25.33 -0.62 18.20
N LEU A 275 25.55 0.56 17.63
CA LEU A 275 25.95 0.73 16.22
C LEU A 275 27.24 -0.04 15.85
N THR A 276 28.11 -0.26 16.84
CA THR A 276 29.39 -0.97 16.71
C THR A 276 29.30 -2.43 17.16
N GLN A 277 28.13 -2.91 17.61
CA GLN A 277 27.96 -4.31 17.91
C GLN A 277 28.08 -5.08 16.61
N THR A 278 29.01 -6.02 16.59
CA THR A 278 29.26 -6.90 15.47
C THR A 278 28.00 -7.66 15.03
N GLN A 279 27.71 -7.71 13.72
CA GLN A 279 26.48 -8.31 13.16
C GLN A 279 26.81 -9.26 11.99
N LEU A 280 26.23 -10.47 11.98
CA LEU A 280 26.41 -11.49 10.93
C LEU A 280 27.86 -11.64 10.43
N TYR A 281 28.03 -11.66 9.10
CA TYR A 281 29.30 -11.77 8.40
C TYR A 281 30.22 -10.57 8.65
N ASN A 282 29.69 -9.44 9.13
CA ASN A 282 30.54 -8.30 9.51
C ASN A 282 31.44 -8.63 10.71
N ALA A 283 31.18 -9.72 11.43
CA ALA A 283 32.10 -10.28 12.43
C ALA A 283 33.42 -10.79 11.88
N TYR A 284 33.43 -11.16 10.60
CA TYR A 284 34.62 -11.63 9.92
C TYR A 284 35.19 -10.57 8.98
N LEU A 285 34.55 -9.39 8.88
CA LEU A 285 34.95 -8.34 7.95
C LEU A 285 36.15 -7.55 8.48
N VAL A 286 37.20 -7.47 7.67
CA VAL A 286 38.45 -6.76 7.98
C VAL A 286 38.46 -5.39 7.33
N ALA A 287 38.03 -5.31 6.07
CA ALA A 287 38.05 -4.07 5.31
C ALA A 287 36.99 -4.07 4.20
N VAL A 288 36.58 -2.86 3.82
CA VAL A 288 35.78 -2.59 2.63
C VAL A 288 36.59 -1.62 1.76
N PRO A 289 36.91 -1.98 0.51
CA PRO A 289 37.65 -1.09 -0.38
C PRO A 289 36.91 0.21 -0.66
N ASP A 290 37.68 1.27 -0.87
CA ASP A 290 37.17 2.52 -1.43
C ASP A 290 36.70 2.33 -2.87
N VAL A 291 35.74 3.15 -3.32
CA VAL A 291 35.17 3.10 -4.66
C VAL A 291 35.38 4.41 -5.41
N GLN A 292 35.54 4.31 -6.73
CA GLN A 292 35.55 5.46 -7.63
C GLN A 292 34.17 5.56 -8.27
N VAL A 293 33.57 6.74 -8.22
CA VAL A 293 32.26 7.00 -8.82
C VAL A 293 32.34 8.25 -9.68
N GLU A 294 31.69 8.23 -10.82
CA GLU A 294 31.61 9.39 -11.71
C GLU A 294 30.18 9.90 -11.79
N THR A 295 30.04 11.20 -11.92
CA THR A 295 28.75 11.86 -12.19
C THR A 295 28.95 13.07 -13.09
N THR A 296 27.87 13.66 -13.56
CA THR A 296 27.86 14.88 -14.38
C THR A 296 27.38 16.08 -13.58
N LEU A 297 27.76 17.27 -14.05
CA LEU A 297 27.38 18.54 -13.43
C LEU A 297 25.85 18.61 -13.20
N GLY A 298 25.47 18.91 -11.96
CA GLY A 298 24.11 19.01 -11.49
C GLY A 298 23.43 17.70 -11.08
N ASP A 299 24.00 16.52 -11.38
CA ASP A 299 23.42 15.21 -11.00
C ASP A 299 24.18 14.58 -9.85
N LEU A 300 23.47 14.17 -8.79
CA LEU A 300 24.09 13.43 -7.70
C LEU A 300 24.59 12.05 -8.18
N PRO A 301 25.73 11.56 -7.66
CA PRO A 301 26.25 10.24 -8.05
C PRO A 301 25.33 9.10 -7.58
N ARG A 302 25.27 8.00 -8.35
CA ARG A 302 24.74 6.73 -7.86
C ARG A 302 25.86 5.97 -7.16
N LEU A 303 25.81 5.91 -5.84
CA LEU A 303 26.80 5.21 -5.01
C LEU A 303 26.41 3.74 -4.87
N PRO A 304 27.36 2.78 -5.02
CA PRO A 304 27.05 1.37 -4.93
C PRO A 304 26.62 1.00 -3.50
N SER A 305 25.40 0.48 -3.35
CA SER A 305 24.87 0.06 -2.05
C SER A 305 25.60 -1.16 -1.47
N TYR A 306 26.19 -1.98 -2.32
CA TYR A 306 26.91 -3.20 -1.94
C TYR A 306 28.32 -3.23 -2.55
N ILE A 307 29.33 -3.44 -1.71
CA ILE A 307 30.76 -3.50 -2.11
C ILE A 307 31.35 -4.85 -1.70
N LYS A 308 32.32 -5.37 -2.48
CA LYS A 308 33.03 -6.60 -2.11
C LYS A 308 33.84 -6.39 -0.82
N GLY A 309 33.55 -7.15 0.23
CA GLY A 309 34.30 -7.13 1.49
C GLY A 309 35.57 -7.97 1.45
N ILE A 310 36.49 -7.68 2.37
CA ILE A 310 37.68 -8.50 2.67
C ILE A 310 37.47 -9.13 4.05
N TYR A 311 37.42 -10.46 4.10
CA TYR A 311 37.09 -11.22 5.31
C TYR A 311 38.31 -11.99 5.83
N LYS A 312 38.40 -12.19 7.14
CA LYS A 312 39.45 -12.98 7.80
C LYS A 312 39.16 -14.49 7.70
N GLU A 313 40.15 -15.30 8.08
CA GLU A 313 39.98 -16.76 8.31
C GLU A 313 39.53 -17.54 7.06
N GLU A 314 39.99 -17.14 5.86
CA GLU A 314 39.64 -17.75 4.56
C GLU A 314 38.13 -17.76 4.24
N MET A 315 37.34 -16.98 4.98
CA MET A 315 35.91 -16.86 4.75
C MET A 315 35.64 -16.14 3.41
N VAL A 316 34.76 -16.70 2.60
CA VAL A 316 34.17 -16.01 1.45
C VAL A 316 32.82 -15.45 1.88
N GLY A 317 32.80 -14.18 2.31
CA GLY A 317 31.58 -13.50 2.74
C GLY A 317 30.77 -12.88 1.59
N PRO A 318 29.52 -12.45 1.85
CA PRO A 318 28.68 -11.77 0.86
C PRO A 318 29.24 -10.40 0.46
N LYS A 319 28.57 -9.69 -0.47
CA LYS A 319 28.85 -8.26 -0.64
C LYS A 319 28.37 -7.50 0.61
N VAL A 320 29.16 -6.52 1.05
CA VAL A 320 28.92 -5.71 2.25
C VAL A 320 27.99 -4.57 1.90
N ARG A 321 26.91 -4.41 2.67
CA ARG A 321 26.04 -3.23 2.62
C ARG A 321 26.80 -2.01 3.16
N VAL A 322 26.86 -0.96 2.36
CA VAL A 322 27.43 0.34 2.76
C VAL A 322 26.32 1.39 2.76
N LEU A 323 26.18 2.10 3.87
CA LEU A 323 25.23 3.18 4.02
C LEU A 323 25.94 4.50 3.75
N TRP A 324 25.60 5.11 2.62
CA TRP A 324 26.13 6.40 2.20
C TRP A 324 25.27 7.54 2.71
N PRO A 325 25.87 8.71 3.04
CA PRO A 325 25.10 9.94 3.24
C PRO A 325 24.24 10.24 2.01
N SER A 326 22.96 10.54 2.24
CA SER A 326 22.01 10.93 1.18
C SER A 326 21.68 12.41 1.34
N PRO A 327 22.28 13.32 0.54
CA PRO A 327 22.03 14.75 0.65
C PRO A 327 20.61 15.11 0.17
N ASN A 328 20.06 16.18 0.74
CA ASN A 328 18.74 16.72 0.37
C ASN A 328 18.81 17.70 -0.82
N ASP A 329 20.01 18.06 -1.26
CA ASP A 329 20.24 18.96 -2.39
C ASP A 329 21.34 18.40 -3.32
N ASN A 330 21.51 19.01 -4.49
CA ASN A 330 22.57 18.71 -5.46
C ASN A 330 23.68 19.78 -5.48
N SER A 331 23.86 20.55 -4.39
CA SER A 331 24.86 21.63 -4.33
C SER A 331 26.30 21.14 -4.53
N THR A 332 26.59 19.92 -4.07
CA THR A 332 27.92 19.29 -4.13
C THR A 332 28.40 18.94 -5.54
N VAL A 333 27.52 19.00 -6.54
CA VAL A 333 27.81 18.63 -7.94
C VAL A 333 27.58 19.78 -8.92
N LEU A 334 27.44 21.01 -8.44
CA LEU A 334 27.25 22.19 -9.30
C LEU A 334 28.55 22.64 -9.99
N GLU A 335 29.71 22.18 -9.51
CA GLU A 335 31.02 22.46 -10.08
C GLU A 335 31.74 21.16 -10.44
N ALA A 336 32.51 21.18 -11.54
CA ALA A 336 33.36 20.05 -11.91
C ALA A 336 34.53 19.92 -10.95
N GLY A 337 34.90 18.69 -10.59
CA GLY A 337 35.95 18.46 -9.62
C GLY A 337 35.92 17.07 -9.02
N ARG A 338 36.67 16.89 -7.93
CA ARG A 338 36.68 15.65 -7.14
C ARG A 338 36.38 15.94 -5.68
N TYR A 339 35.55 15.10 -5.06
CA TYR A 339 35.27 15.15 -3.64
C TYR A 339 35.08 13.74 -3.08
N THR A 340 35.15 13.59 -1.76
CA THR A 340 35.07 12.30 -1.09
C THR A 340 33.82 12.24 -0.21
N ILE A 341 33.08 11.14 -0.32
CA ILE A 341 31.96 10.80 0.56
C ILE A 341 32.39 9.62 1.45
N THR A 342 32.18 9.73 2.75
CA THR A 342 32.46 8.65 3.69
C THR A 342 31.18 7.88 4.00
N GLY A 343 31.17 6.57 3.73
CA GLY A 343 30.08 5.66 4.09
C GLY A 343 30.29 5.03 5.46
N ARG A 344 29.28 4.33 5.96
CA ARG A 344 29.35 3.49 7.16
C ARG A 344 28.90 2.06 6.87
N VAL A 345 29.48 1.09 7.57
CA VAL A 345 29.09 -0.32 7.50
C VAL A 345 28.41 -0.72 8.82
N PRO A 346 27.12 -1.11 8.81
CA PRO A 346 26.39 -1.48 10.02
C PRO A 346 27.11 -2.53 10.87
N GLY A 347 27.13 -2.34 12.19
CA GLY A 347 27.77 -3.26 13.13
C GLY A 347 29.30 -3.23 13.10
N THR A 348 29.93 -2.18 12.54
CA THR A 348 31.39 -2.03 12.50
C THR A 348 31.80 -0.55 12.64
N ASN A 349 33.11 -0.31 12.84
CA ASN A 349 33.71 1.02 12.74
C ASN A 349 34.28 1.33 11.34
N LEU A 350 34.01 0.50 10.33
CA LEU A 350 34.58 0.68 8.99
C LEU A 350 33.90 1.84 8.26
N GLN A 351 34.73 2.65 7.59
CA GLN A 351 34.35 3.88 6.91
C GLN A 351 34.88 3.89 5.46
N PRO A 352 34.31 3.05 4.57
CA PRO A 352 34.71 3.06 3.16
C PRO A 352 34.46 4.43 2.53
N LYS A 353 35.31 4.83 1.60
CA LYS A 353 35.21 6.13 0.91
C LYS A 353 34.77 5.95 -0.54
N ALA A 354 33.87 6.81 -0.99
CA ALA A 354 33.59 7.01 -2.40
C ALA A 354 34.29 8.28 -2.88
N ILE A 355 35.21 8.14 -3.82
CA ILE A 355 35.88 9.26 -4.49
C ILE A 355 35.06 9.59 -5.73
N VAL A 356 34.33 10.69 -5.66
CA VAL A 356 33.41 11.13 -6.70
C VAL A 356 34.13 12.09 -7.64
N THR A 357 34.08 11.82 -8.94
CA THR A 357 34.54 12.74 -9.99
C THR A 357 33.34 13.34 -10.73
N VAL A 358 33.16 14.65 -10.63
CA VAL A 358 32.12 15.42 -11.34
C VAL A 358 32.69 15.91 -12.67
N LYS A 359 32.13 15.43 -13.78
CA LYS A 359 32.53 15.80 -15.14
C LYS A 359 31.67 16.95 -15.69
N GLY A 360 32.29 17.89 -16.39
CA GLY A 360 31.61 18.98 -17.12
C GLY A 360 31.08 18.59 -18.52
N GLY A 361 31.07 17.30 -18.87
CA GLY A 361 30.66 16.82 -20.19
C GLY A 361 29.14 16.65 -20.36
N ASN A 362 28.72 16.35 -21.59
CA ASN A 362 27.32 16.07 -21.90
C ASN A 362 26.81 14.83 -21.15
N LYS A 363 25.59 14.90 -20.62
CA LYS A 363 24.94 13.80 -19.92
C LYS A 363 24.79 12.58 -20.83
N ALA A 364 24.87 11.39 -20.24
CA ALA A 364 24.54 10.16 -20.94
C ALA A 364 23.13 10.24 -21.53
N THR A 365 22.99 9.76 -22.76
CA THR A 365 21.73 9.69 -23.48
C THR A 365 20.82 8.67 -22.78
N ALA A 366 19.56 9.04 -22.52
CA ALA A 366 18.58 8.10 -22.00
C ALA A 366 18.31 6.98 -23.03
N PRO A 367 18.02 5.74 -22.59
CA PRO A 367 17.81 4.62 -23.49
C PRO A 367 16.52 4.78 -24.30
N SER A 368 16.50 4.27 -25.52
CA SER A 368 15.29 4.19 -26.34
C SER A 368 14.46 2.95 -26.00
N LEU A 369 13.16 2.97 -26.29
CA LEU A 369 12.28 1.80 -26.15
C LEU A 369 12.74 0.68 -27.12
N LYS A 370 13.07 -0.50 -26.59
CA LYS A 370 13.61 -1.64 -27.37
C LYS A 370 12.67 -2.85 -27.41
N LEU A 371 11.88 -3.03 -26.36
CA LEU A 371 10.98 -4.17 -26.22
C LEU A 371 9.51 -3.76 -26.27
N ALA A 372 8.66 -4.76 -26.46
CA ALA A 372 7.22 -4.71 -26.28
C ALA A 372 6.77 -5.90 -25.40
N ALA A 373 5.68 -5.69 -24.67
CA ALA A 373 4.99 -6.77 -23.98
C ALA A 373 4.19 -7.64 -24.96
N PHE A 374 3.94 -8.89 -24.58
CA PHE A 374 2.94 -9.73 -25.25
C PHE A 374 1.55 -9.43 -24.69
N ASP A 375 0.52 -9.57 -25.52
CA ASP A 375 -0.86 -9.45 -25.06
C ASP A 375 -1.19 -10.57 -24.08
N LEU A 376 -2.07 -10.30 -23.11
CA LEU A 376 -2.49 -11.29 -22.11
C LEU A 376 -3.09 -12.55 -22.74
N SER A 377 -3.70 -12.44 -23.91
CA SER A 377 -4.26 -13.57 -24.68
C SER A 377 -3.21 -14.44 -25.35
N GLN A 378 -1.97 -13.96 -25.49
CA GLN A 378 -0.87 -14.71 -26.09
C GLN A 378 -0.10 -15.54 -25.06
N VAL A 379 -0.30 -15.30 -23.76
CA VAL A 379 0.37 -16.05 -22.70
C VAL A 379 -0.66 -16.72 -21.82
N SER A 380 -0.63 -18.05 -21.74
CA SER A 380 -1.50 -18.83 -20.86
C SER A 380 -0.70 -19.45 -19.72
N LEU A 381 -1.20 -19.33 -18.49
CA LEU A 381 -0.65 -20.06 -17.34
C LEU A 381 -1.02 -21.54 -17.45
N GLN A 382 -0.07 -22.41 -17.11
CA GLN A 382 -0.24 -23.86 -17.15
C GLN A 382 -0.07 -24.48 -15.75
N ALA A 383 -0.57 -25.69 -15.59
CA ALA A 383 -0.23 -26.52 -14.44
C ALA A 383 1.29 -26.81 -14.40
N ASP A 384 1.81 -27.16 -13.23
CA ASP A 384 3.22 -27.48 -13.07
C ASP A 384 3.64 -28.77 -13.81
N ALA A 385 4.93 -29.11 -13.75
CA ALA A 385 5.45 -30.29 -14.44
C ALA A 385 4.89 -31.62 -13.90
N GLN A 386 4.23 -31.63 -12.74
CA GLN A 386 3.50 -32.75 -12.15
C GLN A 386 1.97 -32.62 -12.31
N HIS A 387 1.50 -31.74 -13.20
CA HIS A 387 0.09 -31.48 -13.49
C HIS A 387 -0.71 -30.99 -12.27
N GLN A 388 -0.07 -30.32 -11.32
CA GLN A 388 -0.74 -29.65 -10.21
C GLN A 388 -0.99 -28.18 -10.53
N GLU A 389 -2.07 -27.62 -9.99
CA GLU A 389 -2.30 -26.18 -10.09
C GLU A 389 -1.20 -25.42 -9.36
N THR A 390 -0.69 -24.37 -10.00
CA THR A 390 0.30 -23.49 -9.39
C THR A 390 -0.41 -22.47 -8.51
N LYS A 391 0.34 -21.86 -7.57
CA LYS A 391 -0.20 -20.75 -6.76
C LYS A 391 -0.74 -19.59 -7.59
N PHE A 392 -0.18 -19.40 -8.79
CA PHE A 392 -0.65 -18.41 -9.75
C PHE A 392 -2.06 -18.74 -10.27
N ILE A 393 -2.31 -20.00 -10.64
CA ILE A 393 -3.63 -20.47 -11.09
C ILE A 393 -4.63 -20.43 -9.93
N GLU A 394 -4.28 -20.95 -8.76
CA GLU A 394 -5.15 -20.93 -7.57
C GLU A 394 -5.62 -19.50 -7.25
N ASN A 395 -4.68 -18.55 -7.19
CA ASN A 395 -5.01 -17.17 -6.86
C ASN A 395 -5.75 -16.47 -8.01
N ARG A 396 -5.37 -16.69 -9.27
CA ARG A 396 -6.12 -16.18 -10.43
C ARG A 396 -7.58 -16.64 -10.37
N ASP A 397 -7.81 -17.92 -10.16
CA ASP A 397 -9.14 -18.52 -10.27
C ASP A 397 -10.07 -18.09 -9.13
N LYS A 398 -9.55 -17.90 -7.90
CA LYS A 398 -10.31 -17.25 -6.82
C LYS A 398 -10.87 -15.90 -7.26
N PHE A 399 -10.05 -15.08 -7.93
CA PHE A 399 -10.45 -13.75 -8.38
C PHE A 399 -11.34 -13.80 -9.62
N ILE A 400 -10.98 -14.54 -10.66
CA ILE A 400 -11.75 -14.65 -11.90
C ILE A 400 -13.16 -15.19 -11.63
N ASN A 401 -13.30 -16.24 -10.82
CA ASN A 401 -14.59 -16.85 -10.55
C ASN A 401 -15.51 -15.93 -9.74
N THR A 402 -14.98 -15.23 -8.74
CA THR A 402 -15.77 -14.25 -7.99
C THR A 402 -16.07 -13.01 -8.84
N LEU A 403 -15.14 -12.53 -9.67
CA LEU A 403 -15.37 -11.40 -10.56
C LEU A 403 -16.48 -11.69 -11.57
N ALA A 404 -16.52 -12.91 -12.12
CA ALA A 404 -17.57 -13.34 -13.05
C ALA A 404 -18.98 -13.33 -12.42
N SER A 405 -19.09 -13.56 -11.10
CA SER A 405 -20.37 -13.57 -10.38
C SER A 405 -20.82 -12.21 -9.84
N THR A 406 -19.98 -11.18 -9.92
CA THR A 406 -20.34 -9.82 -9.48
C THR A 406 -21.49 -9.22 -10.30
N ASP A 407 -22.30 -8.35 -9.69
CA ASP A 407 -23.30 -7.54 -10.40
C ASP A 407 -22.67 -6.22 -10.88
N PRO A 408 -22.57 -5.96 -12.21
CA PRO A 408 -22.08 -4.70 -12.75
C PRO A 408 -22.85 -3.47 -12.22
N ASN A 409 -24.12 -3.64 -11.83
CA ASN A 409 -24.91 -2.54 -11.30
C ASN A 409 -24.41 -2.02 -9.96
N SER A 410 -23.76 -2.85 -9.14
CA SER A 410 -23.11 -2.36 -7.92
C SER A 410 -22.00 -1.35 -8.23
N PHE A 411 -21.24 -1.59 -9.30
CA PHE A 411 -20.17 -0.71 -9.75
C PHE A 411 -20.68 0.54 -10.49
N LEU A 412 -21.89 0.50 -11.05
CA LEU A 412 -22.53 1.66 -11.70
C LEU A 412 -23.43 2.47 -10.77
N TYR A 413 -23.70 1.96 -9.56
CA TYR A 413 -24.67 2.55 -8.63
C TYR A 413 -24.39 4.03 -8.39
N MET A 414 -23.15 4.37 -8.02
CA MET A 414 -22.78 5.74 -7.65
C MET A 414 -22.77 6.71 -8.84
N PHE A 415 -22.60 6.21 -10.06
CA PHE A 415 -22.75 7.03 -11.27
C PHE A 415 -24.22 7.37 -11.52
N ARG A 416 -25.12 6.41 -11.37
CA ARG A 416 -26.57 6.69 -11.49
C ARG A 416 -27.05 7.61 -10.37
N ASP A 417 -26.58 7.41 -9.14
CA ASP A 417 -26.85 8.27 -7.98
C ASP A 417 -26.45 9.72 -8.25
N ALA A 418 -25.20 9.95 -8.69
CA ALA A 418 -24.72 11.29 -9.02
C ALA A 418 -25.58 11.95 -10.11
N PHE A 419 -25.99 11.22 -11.15
CA PHE A 419 -26.81 11.75 -12.22
C PHE A 419 -28.32 11.78 -11.92
N GLY A 420 -28.73 11.47 -10.67
CA GLY A 420 -30.14 11.42 -10.27
C GLY A 420 -30.96 10.42 -11.08
N LYS A 421 -30.35 9.32 -11.53
CA LYS A 421 -30.99 8.27 -12.33
C LYS A 421 -31.46 7.12 -11.44
N PRO A 422 -32.60 6.48 -11.77
CA PRO A 422 -33.09 5.34 -11.01
C PRO A 422 -32.10 4.17 -11.09
N GLN A 423 -32.02 3.41 -10.01
CA GLN A 423 -31.25 2.16 -9.97
C GLN A 423 -32.08 1.03 -10.57
N PRO A 424 -31.46 0.07 -11.30
CA PRO A 424 -32.12 -1.17 -11.67
C PRO A 424 -32.61 -1.95 -10.44
N GLU A 425 -33.68 -2.73 -10.62
CA GLU A 425 -34.23 -3.55 -9.53
C GLU A 425 -33.16 -4.51 -8.98
N GLY A 426 -33.03 -4.57 -7.65
CA GLY A 426 -32.08 -5.44 -6.96
C GLY A 426 -30.64 -4.91 -6.88
N ALA A 427 -30.29 -3.80 -7.55
CA ALA A 427 -28.96 -3.22 -7.50
C ALA A 427 -28.61 -2.76 -6.07
N LYS A 428 -27.41 -3.13 -5.60
CA LYS A 428 -26.90 -2.77 -4.26
C LYS A 428 -25.65 -1.92 -4.38
N PRO A 429 -25.51 -0.83 -3.59
CA PRO A 429 -24.30 -0.03 -3.58
C PRO A 429 -23.12 -0.83 -3.01
N LEU A 430 -21.91 -0.51 -3.48
CA LEU A 430 -20.67 -0.95 -2.82
C LEU A 430 -20.51 -0.27 -1.46
N GLY A 431 -19.83 -0.95 -0.54
CA GLY A 431 -19.48 -0.42 0.79
C GLY A 431 -18.07 0.17 0.86
N VAL A 432 -17.64 0.48 2.09
CA VAL A 432 -16.30 1.00 2.39
C VAL A 432 -16.06 2.33 1.66
N TRP A 433 -14.96 2.49 0.91
CA TRP A 433 -14.60 3.80 0.35
C TRP A 433 -15.40 4.15 -0.92
N ASP A 434 -16.17 3.19 -1.46
CA ASP A 434 -17.14 3.38 -2.54
C ASP A 434 -18.58 3.55 -2.05
N SER A 435 -18.80 3.64 -0.74
CA SER A 435 -20.12 3.95 -0.19
C SER A 435 -20.64 5.33 -0.61
N GLN A 436 -21.96 5.49 -0.58
CA GLN A 436 -22.65 6.70 -1.05
C GLN A 436 -22.15 7.99 -0.38
N ASP A 437 -21.79 7.91 0.90
CA ASP A 437 -21.35 9.06 1.68
C ASP A 437 -19.85 9.36 1.58
N THR A 438 -19.07 8.50 0.90
CA THR A 438 -17.62 8.61 0.84
C THR A 438 -17.16 9.37 -0.40
N LYS A 439 -16.15 10.21 -0.23
CA LYS A 439 -15.65 11.14 -1.26
C LYS A 439 -14.78 10.50 -2.34
N LEU A 440 -14.33 9.25 -2.13
CA LEU A 440 -13.54 8.49 -3.09
C LEU A 440 -14.38 7.64 -4.06
N ARG A 441 -15.71 7.59 -3.86
CA ARG A 441 -16.63 6.73 -4.62
C ARG A 441 -16.45 6.83 -6.14
N GLY A 442 -16.58 5.70 -6.82
CA GLY A 442 -16.29 5.51 -8.25
C GLY A 442 -14.91 4.93 -8.53
N HIS A 443 -14.02 4.86 -7.55
CA HIS A 443 -12.68 4.32 -7.77
C HIS A 443 -12.70 2.82 -7.99
N ALA A 444 -13.54 2.05 -7.27
CA ALA A 444 -13.71 0.62 -7.54
C ALA A 444 -14.23 0.35 -8.93
N THR A 445 -15.14 1.20 -9.45
CA THR A 445 -15.64 1.08 -10.81
C THR A 445 -14.50 1.14 -11.83
N GLY A 446 -13.57 2.07 -11.66
CA GLY A 446 -12.41 2.18 -12.53
C GLY A 446 -11.52 0.93 -12.49
N HIS A 447 -11.15 0.46 -11.29
CA HIS A 447 -10.41 -0.78 -11.12
C HIS A 447 -11.16 -1.99 -11.71
N TYR A 448 -12.48 -2.03 -11.56
CA TYR A 448 -13.34 -3.09 -12.09
C TYR A 448 -13.30 -3.12 -13.62
N LEU A 449 -13.35 -1.97 -14.30
CA LEU A 449 -13.23 -1.88 -15.76
C LEU A 449 -11.89 -2.47 -16.25
N THR A 450 -10.77 -2.09 -15.62
CA THR A 450 -9.46 -2.68 -15.91
C THR A 450 -9.44 -4.19 -15.66
N ALA A 451 -9.97 -4.64 -14.51
CA ALA A 451 -9.95 -6.05 -14.15
C ALA A 451 -10.79 -6.92 -15.10
N ILE A 452 -11.97 -6.46 -15.53
CA ILE A 452 -12.80 -7.22 -16.50
C ILE A 452 -12.19 -7.20 -17.91
N ALA A 453 -11.47 -6.14 -18.29
CA ALA A 453 -10.71 -6.10 -19.55
C ALA A 453 -9.55 -7.10 -19.53
N GLN A 454 -8.78 -7.12 -18.43
CA GLN A 454 -7.69 -8.09 -18.22
C GLN A 454 -8.22 -9.52 -18.14
N ALA A 455 -9.34 -9.74 -17.44
CA ALA A 455 -10.00 -11.04 -17.36
C ALA A 455 -10.50 -11.52 -18.73
N TYR A 456 -11.12 -10.65 -19.53
CA TYR A 456 -11.52 -10.97 -20.90
C TYR A 456 -10.33 -11.43 -21.76
N ALA A 457 -9.20 -10.73 -21.66
CA ALA A 457 -8.00 -11.04 -22.41
C ALA A 457 -7.31 -12.34 -21.92
N SER A 458 -7.25 -12.56 -20.60
CA SER A 458 -6.54 -13.70 -20.00
C SER A 458 -7.33 -15.00 -19.96
N THR A 459 -8.65 -14.95 -20.04
CA THR A 459 -9.54 -16.14 -19.99
C THR A 459 -9.83 -16.75 -21.36
N GLY A 460 -8.96 -16.54 -22.36
CA GLY A 460 -9.13 -17.12 -23.69
C GLY A 460 -9.26 -18.65 -23.71
N TYR A 461 -8.79 -19.33 -22.65
CA TYR A 461 -8.92 -20.78 -22.43
C TYR A 461 -10.33 -21.23 -22.02
N ASP A 462 -11.18 -20.32 -21.54
CA ASP A 462 -12.57 -20.58 -21.16
C ASP A 462 -13.50 -19.58 -21.86
N LYS A 463 -14.16 -20.05 -22.92
CA LYS A 463 -15.05 -19.21 -23.74
C LYS A 463 -16.31 -18.74 -23.02
N THR A 464 -16.74 -19.44 -21.97
CA THR A 464 -17.89 -19.03 -21.16
C THR A 464 -17.52 -17.85 -20.27
N LEU A 465 -16.39 -17.93 -19.58
CA LEU A 465 -15.85 -16.81 -18.80
C LEU A 465 -15.53 -15.61 -19.69
N GLN A 466 -14.87 -15.84 -20.83
CA GLN A 466 -14.55 -14.77 -21.77
C GLN A 466 -15.82 -14.05 -22.27
N ALA A 467 -16.89 -14.79 -22.61
CA ALA A 467 -18.17 -14.20 -23.02
C ALA A 467 -18.84 -13.41 -21.88
N ASN A 468 -18.79 -13.92 -20.64
CA ASN A 468 -19.29 -13.23 -19.45
C ASN A 468 -18.61 -11.87 -19.26
N PHE A 469 -17.28 -11.81 -19.35
CA PHE A 469 -16.56 -10.54 -19.22
C PHE A 469 -16.81 -9.58 -20.39
N ALA A 470 -16.97 -10.09 -21.61
CA ALA A 470 -17.34 -9.28 -22.77
C ALA A 470 -18.71 -8.60 -22.59
N GLU A 471 -19.70 -9.33 -22.06
CA GLU A 471 -21.02 -8.80 -21.74
C GLU A 471 -20.94 -7.71 -20.66
N LYS A 472 -20.20 -7.97 -19.57
CA LYS A 472 -19.97 -6.99 -18.49
C LYS A 472 -19.31 -5.72 -19.01
N MET A 473 -18.24 -5.83 -19.81
CA MET A 473 -17.57 -4.66 -20.42
C MET A 473 -18.55 -3.85 -21.26
N THR A 474 -19.33 -4.51 -22.12
CA THR A 474 -20.32 -3.86 -22.98
C THR A 474 -21.38 -3.13 -22.15
N TYR A 475 -21.91 -3.77 -21.11
CA TYR A 475 -22.93 -3.19 -20.23
C TYR A 475 -22.41 -1.97 -19.46
N MET A 476 -21.20 -2.09 -18.87
CA MET A 476 -20.53 -1.01 -18.15
C MET A 476 -20.30 0.20 -19.07
N VAL A 477 -19.69 -0.03 -20.24
CA VAL A 477 -19.38 1.04 -21.20
C VAL A 477 -20.65 1.71 -21.72
N ASN A 478 -21.69 0.94 -22.08
CA ASN A 478 -22.94 1.53 -22.56
C ASN A 478 -23.59 2.43 -21.50
N THR A 479 -23.64 1.99 -20.23
CA THR A 479 -24.21 2.81 -19.16
C THR A 479 -23.41 4.08 -18.92
N LEU A 480 -22.07 3.98 -18.83
CA LEU A 480 -21.19 5.14 -18.64
C LEU A 480 -21.30 6.10 -19.83
N TYR A 481 -21.35 5.55 -21.06
CA TYR A 481 -21.55 6.33 -22.27
C TYR A 481 -22.86 7.12 -22.23
N GLU A 482 -23.98 6.47 -21.91
CA GLU A 482 -25.29 7.12 -21.82
C GLU A 482 -25.30 8.26 -20.79
N LEU A 483 -24.71 8.05 -19.61
CA LEU A 483 -24.59 9.08 -18.58
C LEU A 483 -23.68 10.24 -19.04
N ALA A 484 -22.51 9.94 -19.62
CA ALA A 484 -21.59 10.94 -20.13
C ALA A 484 -22.22 11.81 -21.23
N GLN A 485 -23.15 11.26 -22.02
CA GLN A 485 -23.86 12.02 -23.05
C GLN A 485 -24.84 13.06 -22.48
N LEU A 486 -25.17 13.02 -21.19
CA LEU A 486 -26.08 13.97 -20.55
C LEU A 486 -25.37 15.25 -20.07
N SER A 487 -24.10 15.13 -19.68
CA SER A 487 -23.35 16.22 -19.06
C SER A 487 -23.20 17.42 -20.00
N GLY A 488 -23.50 18.61 -19.47
CA GLY A 488 -23.41 19.86 -20.23
C GLY A 488 -24.43 20.04 -21.34
N LYS A 489 -25.48 19.19 -21.41
CA LYS A 489 -26.54 19.27 -22.42
C LYS A 489 -27.91 19.52 -21.77
N PRO A 490 -28.79 20.28 -22.43
CA PRO A 490 -30.10 20.63 -21.86
C PRO A 490 -31.00 19.40 -21.72
N GLN A 491 -31.76 19.33 -20.62
CA GLN A 491 -32.68 18.22 -20.36
C GLN A 491 -33.83 18.13 -21.38
N GLN A 492 -34.22 19.28 -21.93
CA GLN A 492 -35.27 19.41 -22.94
C GLN A 492 -34.84 20.46 -23.96
N ALA A 493 -35.32 20.36 -25.20
CA ALA A 493 -35.01 21.33 -26.24
C ALA A 493 -35.38 22.76 -25.79
N GLY A 494 -34.41 23.68 -25.84
CA GLY A 494 -34.59 25.08 -25.43
C GLY A 494 -34.33 25.37 -23.94
N ALA A 495 -34.07 24.37 -23.10
CA ALA A 495 -33.63 24.59 -21.72
C ALA A 495 -32.18 25.13 -21.67
N VAL A 496 -31.83 25.85 -20.60
CA VAL A 496 -30.47 26.35 -20.37
C VAL A 496 -29.59 25.23 -19.82
N ALA A 497 -28.35 25.16 -20.31
CA ALA A 497 -27.32 24.21 -19.88
C ALA A 497 -25.94 24.89 -19.93
N VAL A 498 -24.99 24.38 -19.15
CA VAL A 498 -23.59 24.85 -19.18
C VAL A 498 -22.73 23.77 -19.81
N ALA A 499 -22.40 23.99 -21.08
CA ALA A 499 -21.58 23.09 -21.88
C ALA A 499 -20.07 23.25 -21.62
N ASP A 500 -19.64 24.43 -21.17
CA ASP A 500 -18.23 24.75 -20.92
C ASP A 500 -17.77 24.18 -19.57
N PRO A 501 -16.80 23.24 -19.55
CA PRO A 501 -16.22 22.69 -18.32
C PRO A 501 -15.68 23.73 -17.33
N THR A 502 -15.31 24.92 -17.79
CA THR A 502 -14.74 25.99 -16.95
C THR A 502 -15.81 26.86 -16.27
N ALA A 503 -17.05 26.82 -16.77
CA ALA A 503 -18.15 27.68 -16.34
C ALA A 503 -19.18 26.98 -15.44
N VAL A 504 -18.89 25.78 -14.94
CA VAL A 504 -19.76 25.02 -14.03
C VAL A 504 -20.23 25.94 -12.89
N PRO A 505 -21.55 26.08 -12.63
CA PRO A 505 -22.07 26.94 -11.57
C PRO A 505 -22.09 26.22 -10.22
N TYR A 506 -22.33 26.98 -9.14
CA TYR A 506 -22.67 26.39 -7.84
C TYR A 506 -23.93 25.53 -7.94
N GLY A 507 -24.06 24.54 -7.05
CA GLY A 507 -25.24 23.70 -6.97
C GLY A 507 -26.53 24.50 -6.69
N PRO A 508 -27.69 24.01 -7.11
CA PRO A 508 -28.97 24.66 -6.82
C PRO A 508 -29.13 24.97 -5.32
N GLY A 509 -29.43 26.24 -4.99
CA GLY A 509 -29.60 26.69 -3.60
C GLY A 509 -28.30 26.86 -2.81
N LYS A 510 -27.12 26.71 -3.43
CA LYS A 510 -25.81 26.88 -2.80
C LYS A 510 -25.16 28.21 -3.21
N SER A 511 -24.40 28.80 -2.29
CA SER A 511 -23.60 30.02 -2.52
C SER A 511 -22.11 29.74 -2.73
N THR A 512 -21.68 28.48 -2.62
CA THR A 512 -20.32 28.01 -2.81
C THR A 512 -20.34 26.56 -3.33
N TYR A 513 -19.20 26.07 -3.82
CA TYR A 513 -18.98 24.64 -4.03
C TYR A 513 -18.82 23.93 -2.69
N ASP A 514 -19.42 22.75 -2.57
CA ASP A 514 -19.24 21.85 -1.44
C ASP A 514 -19.26 20.38 -1.91
N SER A 515 -18.68 19.50 -1.10
CA SER A 515 -18.58 18.07 -1.34
C SER A 515 -19.60 17.27 -0.51
N ASP A 516 -20.82 17.82 -0.40
CA ASP A 516 -21.95 17.15 0.24
C ASP A 516 -22.50 16.05 -0.66
N LEU A 517 -22.10 14.80 -0.36
CA LEU A 517 -22.52 13.61 -1.11
C LEU A 517 -23.67 12.85 -0.42
N SER A 518 -24.25 13.44 0.64
CA SER A 518 -25.42 12.86 1.29
C SER A 518 -26.63 12.78 0.34
N HIS A 519 -27.55 11.85 0.60
CA HIS A 519 -28.73 11.66 -0.22
C HIS A 519 -29.55 12.96 -0.41
N GLU A 520 -29.68 13.77 0.64
CA GLU A 520 -30.39 15.05 0.60
C GLU A 520 -29.55 16.21 0.06
N GLY A 521 -28.22 16.08 0.06
CA GLY A 521 -27.29 17.17 -0.22
C GLY A 521 -26.68 17.15 -1.62
N ILE A 522 -26.60 15.98 -2.25
CA ILE A 522 -25.96 15.81 -3.55
C ILE A 522 -26.74 16.54 -4.66
N ARG A 523 -26.02 17.34 -5.46
CA ARG A 523 -26.58 17.97 -6.66
C ARG A 523 -26.65 16.98 -7.82
N THR A 524 -27.71 17.05 -8.62
CA THR A 524 -27.95 16.17 -9.78
C THR A 524 -28.20 16.94 -11.08
N ASP A 525 -27.80 18.21 -11.12
CA ASP A 525 -27.98 19.13 -12.24
C ASP A 525 -26.93 18.94 -13.36
N TYR A 526 -26.76 17.70 -13.82
CA TYR A 526 -25.70 17.28 -14.77
C TYR A 526 -25.64 18.08 -16.08
N TRP A 527 -26.75 18.70 -16.49
CA TRP A 527 -26.80 19.60 -17.64
C TRP A 527 -25.89 20.84 -17.46
N ASN A 528 -25.39 21.10 -16.25
CA ASN A 528 -24.50 22.21 -15.93
C ASN A 528 -23.03 21.81 -15.68
N TRP A 529 -22.65 20.55 -15.85
CA TRP A 529 -21.32 20.05 -15.45
C TRP A 529 -20.24 20.13 -16.54
N GLY A 530 -20.58 20.71 -17.70
CA GLY A 530 -19.72 20.75 -18.88
C GLY A 530 -19.76 19.47 -19.70
N LEU A 531 -19.47 19.59 -21.00
CA LEU A 531 -19.41 18.46 -21.92
C LEU A 531 -18.27 17.51 -21.54
N GLY A 532 -18.51 16.20 -21.71
CA GLY A 532 -17.51 15.17 -21.46
C GLY A 532 -17.33 14.77 -19.99
N TYR A 533 -17.98 15.47 -19.04
CA TYR A 533 -17.89 15.13 -17.63
C TYR A 533 -18.58 13.80 -17.32
N ILE A 534 -17.87 12.90 -16.64
CA ILE A 534 -18.47 11.76 -15.95
C ILE A 534 -17.62 11.36 -14.75
N SER A 535 -18.27 11.17 -13.61
CA SER A 535 -17.72 10.62 -12.38
C SER A 535 -18.87 10.10 -11.52
N ALA A 536 -18.55 9.39 -10.45
CA ALA A 536 -19.51 8.94 -9.45
C ALA A 536 -19.92 10.04 -8.45
N TYR A 537 -19.52 11.29 -8.68
CA TYR A 537 -19.93 12.47 -7.90
C TYR A 537 -19.94 13.73 -8.79
N PRO A 538 -20.58 14.83 -8.35
CA PRO A 538 -20.58 16.11 -9.08
C PRO A 538 -19.18 16.76 -9.15
N PRO A 539 -18.94 17.69 -10.10
CA PRO A 539 -17.60 18.24 -10.37
C PRO A 539 -16.99 19.05 -9.21
N ASP A 540 -17.78 19.41 -8.20
CA ASP A 540 -17.42 20.28 -7.08
C ASP A 540 -16.08 19.90 -6.41
N GLN A 541 -15.79 18.61 -6.21
CA GLN A 541 -14.51 18.20 -5.60
C GLN A 541 -13.29 18.64 -6.41
N PHE A 542 -13.35 18.58 -7.75
CA PHE A 542 -12.27 19.05 -8.62
C PHE A 542 -12.10 20.56 -8.48
N ILE A 543 -13.20 21.31 -8.56
CA ILE A 543 -13.19 22.77 -8.46
C ILE A 543 -12.70 23.24 -7.08
N MET A 544 -13.08 22.53 -6.02
CA MET A 544 -12.63 22.80 -4.66
C MET A 544 -11.13 22.55 -4.51
N LEU A 545 -10.61 21.45 -5.07
CA LEU A 545 -9.19 21.13 -5.05
C LEU A 545 -8.36 22.22 -5.78
N GLU A 546 -8.81 22.65 -6.94
CA GLU A 546 -8.19 23.75 -7.71
C GLU A 546 -8.15 25.06 -6.90
N LYS A 547 -9.07 25.23 -5.94
CA LYS A 547 -9.15 26.35 -4.99
C LYS A 547 -8.45 26.08 -3.65
N GLY A 548 -7.67 25.00 -3.55
CA GLY A 548 -6.84 24.67 -2.40
C GLY A 548 -7.51 23.86 -1.29
N ALA A 549 -8.66 23.22 -1.57
CA ALA A 549 -9.31 22.32 -0.62
C ALA A 549 -8.37 21.19 -0.20
N LYS A 550 -8.52 20.77 1.06
CA LYS A 550 -7.66 19.76 1.69
C LYS A 550 -8.40 18.45 1.86
N TYR A 551 -7.61 17.42 2.16
CA TYR A 551 -8.11 16.09 2.42
C TYR A 551 -9.02 16.06 3.66
N GLY A 552 -10.10 15.29 3.60
CA GLY A 552 -10.92 14.94 4.76
C GLY A 552 -12.39 14.68 4.42
N GLY A 553 -13.19 14.41 5.46
CA GLY A 553 -14.60 13.98 5.32
C GLY A 553 -15.64 15.10 5.31
N GLN A 554 -15.27 16.34 5.63
CA GLN A 554 -16.23 17.47 5.73
C GLN A 554 -16.68 17.98 4.36
N LYS A 555 -17.81 18.71 4.32
CA LYS A 555 -18.36 19.31 3.08
C LYS A 555 -17.42 20.34 2.42
N THR A 556 -16.43 20.85 3.16
CA THR A 556 -15.40 21.79 2.66
C THR A 556 -14.10 21.10 2.28
N GLN A 557 -14.04 19.77 2.39
CA GLN A 557 -12.87 18.94 2.12
C GLN A 557 -13.13 17.99 0.94
N VAL A 558 -12.09 17.40 0.38
CA VAL A 558 -12.17 16.49 -0.77
C VAL A 558 -11.36 15.22 -0.51
N TRP A 559 -11.54 14.20 -1.35
CA TRP A 559 -10.69 13.01 -1.33
C TRP A 559 -10.28 12.62 -2.75
N ALA A 560 -9.00 12.90 -3.08
CA ALA A 560 -8.31 12.44 -4.28
C ALA A 560 -9.16 12.41 -5.58
N PRO A 561 -9.79 13.52 -6.00
CA PRO A 561 -10.75 13.46 -7.09
C PRO A 561 -10.14 13.03 -8.44
N TYR A 562 -8.90 13.44 -8.70
CA TYR A 562 -8.16 13.02 -9.90
C TYR A 562 -7.69 11.57 -9.82
N TYR A 563 -7.49 10.98 -8.63
CA TYR A 563 -7.22 9.54 -8.49
C TYR A 563 -8.41 8.70 -8.95
N THR A 564 -9.63 9.05 -8.55
CA THR A 564 -10.85 8.35 -8.99
C THR A 564 -11.00 8.46 -10.49
N LEU A 565 -10.81 9.66 -11.05
CA LEU A 565 -10.89 9.89 -12.48
C LEU A 565 -9.85 9.08 -13.27
N HIS A 566 -8.62 8.98 -12.75
CA HIS A 566 -7.59 8.11 -13.31
C HIS A 566 -8.05 6.67 -13.43
N LYS A 567 -8.65 6.08 -12.38
CA LYS A 567 -9.09 4.66 -12.45
C LYS A 567 -10.13 4.45 -13.54
N ILE A 568 -11.10 5.35 -13.63
CA ILE A 568 -12.17 5.27 -14.63
C ILE A 568 -11.56 5.41 -16.03
N LEU A 569 -10.65 6.38 -16.21
CA LEU A 569 -10.00 6.63 -17.49
C LEU A 569 -9.12 5.46 -17.94
N ALA A 570 -8.29 4.92 -17.03
CA ALA A 570 -7.46 3.75 -17.28
C ALA A 570 -8.31 2.54 -17.69
N GLY A 571 -9.36 2.23 -16.94
CA GLY A 571 -10.23 1.10 -17.26
C GLY A 571 -11.00 1.24 -18.58
N LEU A 572 -11.39 2.46 -18.98
CA LEU A 572 -12.00 2.69 -20.29
C LEU A 572 -10.98 2.50 -21.43
N ILE A 573 -9.73 2.94 -21.24
CA ILE A 573 -8.64 2.72 -22.19
C ILE A 573 -8.35 1.22 -22.31
N ASP A 574 -8.24 0.51 -21.19
CA ASP A 574 -7.98 -0.93 -21.17
C ASP A 574 -9.08 -1.70 -21.93
N ILE A 575 -10.37 -1.35 -21.72
CA ILE A 575 -11.48 -1.95 -22.49
C ILE A 575 -11.34 -1.66 -23.98
N TYR A 576 -11.00 -0.41 -24.35
CA TYR A 576 -10.80 -0.07 -25.76
C TYR A 576 -9.65 -0.89 -26.39
N GLU A 577 -8.49 -1.00 -25.72
CA GLU A 577 -7.35 -1.74 -26.27
C GLU A 577 -7.65 -3.23 -26.47
N VAL A 578 -8.39 -3.88 -25.56
CA VAL A 578 -8.68 -5.32 -25.69
C VAL A 578 -9.88 -5.65 -26.59
N SER A 579 -10.79 -4.69 -26.84
CA SER A 579 -12.05 -4.96 -27.54
C SER A 579 -12.35 -4.07 -28.76
N GLY A 580 -11.64 -2.96 -28.94
CA GLY A 580 -11.94 -1.95 -29.95
C GLY A 580 -13.23 -1.17 -29.70
N ASN A 581 -13.73 -1.11 -28.45
CA ASN A 581 -14.99 -0.46 -28.14
C ASN A 581 -14.89 1.08 -28.24
N GLU A 582 -15.35 1.63 -29.37
CA GLU A 582 -15.32 3.07 -29.67
C GLU A 582 -16.08 3.93 -28.66
N LYS A 583 -17.14 3.40 -28.02
CA LYS A 583 -17.84 4.16 -26.96
C LYS A 583 -16.94 4.34 -25.74
N ALA A 584 -16.12 3.33 -25.40
CA ALA A 584 -15.17 3.45 -24.29
C ALA A 584 -14.14 4.55 -24.59
N LEU A 585 -13.57 4.57 -25.80
CA LEU A 585 -12.65 5.63 -26.25
C LEU A 585 -13.33 7.00 -26.28
N GLN A 586 -14.59 7.09 -26.70
CA GLN A 586 -15.33 8.35 -26.72
C GLN A 586 -15.59 8.90 -25.30
N VAL A 587 -15.91 8.04 -24.33
CA VAL A 587 -16.03 8.47 -22.93
C VAL A 587 -14.67 8.91 -22.39
N ALA A 588 -13.62 8.11 -22.62
CA ALA A 588 -12.27 8.42 -22.18
C ALA A 588 -11.76 9.77 -22.73
N THR A 589 -11.93 10.01 -24.03
CA THR A 589 -11.53 11.27 -24.68
C THR A 589 -12.39 12.45 -24.20
N GLY A 590 -13.70 12.25 -23.97
CA GLY A 590 -14.57 13.28 -23.39
C GLY A 590 -14.14 13.68 -21.97
N MET A 591 -13.80 12.71 -21.12
CA MET A 591 -13.23 12.98 -19.80
C MET A 591 -11.92 13.74 -19.90
N ALA A 592 -11.02 13.32 -20.80
CA ALA A 592 -9.73 13.95 -21.00
C ALA A 592 -9.85 15.39 -21.51
N ASP A 593 -10.79 15.65 -22.42
CA ASP A 593 -11.09 16.98 -22.94
C ASP A 593 -11.67 17.89 -21.82
N TRP A 594 -12.53 17.36 -20.95
CA TRP A 594 -13.03 18.09 -19.77
C TRP A 594 -11.90 18.48 -18.80
N VAL A 595 -10.99 17.55 -18.50
CA VAL A 595 -9.81 17.80 -17.66
C VAL A 595 -8.89 18.84 -18.30
N HIS A 596 -8.61 18.68 -19.60
CA HIS A 596 -7.78 19.63 -20.34
C HIS A 596 -8.35 21.05 -20.27
N ALA A 597 -9.65 21.20 -20.51
CA ALA A 597 -10.32 22.50 -20.50
C ALA A 597 -10.15 23.22 -19.15
N ARG A 598 -10.26 22.50 -18.03
CA ARG A 598 -10.11 23.06 -16.68
C ARG A 598 -8.67 23.33 -16.30
N LEU A 599 -7.82 22.30 -16.33
CA LEU A 599 -6.44 22.41 -15.84
C LEU A 599 -5.61 23.39 -16.66
N SER A 600 -5.92 23.58 -17.94
CA SER A 600 -5.22 24.56 -18.79
C SER A 600 -5.50 26.03 -18.40
N GLN A 601 -6.50 26.30 -17.56
CA GLN A 601 -6.76 27.65 -17.03
C GLN A 601 -5.99 27.95 -15.74
N LEU A 602 -5.37 26.94 -15.12
CA LEU A 602 -4.74 27.11 -13.82
C LEU A 602 -3.32 27.68 -13.96
N PRO A 603 -2.93 28.64 -13.12
CA PRO A 603 -1.54 29.06 -13.00
C PRO A 603 -0.65 27.88 -12.61
N LYS A 604 0.62 27.93 -13.05
CA LYS A 604 1.61 26.90 -12.74
C LYS A 604 1.78 26.72 -11.23
N GLU A 605 1.77 27.81 -10.47
CA GLU A 605 1.90 27.82 -9.02
C GLU A 605 0.74 27.09 -8.33
N THR A 606 -0.47 27.21 -8.89
CA THR A 606 -1.64 26.47 -8.41
C THR A 606 -1.49 24.97 -8.65
N LEU A 607 -1.04 24.55 -9.83
CA LEU A 607 -0.78 23.14 -10.12
C LEU A 607 0.27 22.55 -9.18
N ILE A 608 1.38 23.26 -8.95
CA ILE A 608 2.42 22.87 -7.98
C ILE A 608 1.81 22.70 -6.58
N GLN A 609 1.01 23.66 -6.12
CA GLN A 609 0.36 23.56 -4.81
C GLN A 609 -0.59 22.34 -4.72
N VAL A 610 -1.38 22.10 -5.77
CA VAL A 610 -2.35 21.01 -5.80
C VAL A 610 -1.64 19.67 -5.72
N TRP A 611 -0.65 19.39 -6.57
CA TRP A 611 0.01 18.09 -6.64
C TRP A 611 0.89 17.75 -5.42
N ASN A 612 1.35 18.77 -4.69
CA ASN A 612 2.02 18.60 -3.39
C ASN A 612 1.07 18.42 -2.20
N THR A 613 -0.25 18.56 -2.39
CA THR A 613 -1.20 18.42 -1.29
C THR A 613 -1.43 16.94 -0.95
N TYR A 614 -1.13 16.56 0.29
CA TYR A 614 -1.34 15.21 0.83
C TYR A 614 -2.76 14.70 0.58
N ILE A 615 -2.88 13.56 -0.13
CA ILE A 615 -4.09 12.83 -0.54
C ILE A 615 -5.12 13.62 -1.36
N ALA A 616 -5.47 14.85 -0.98
CA ALA A 616 -6.36 15.71 -1.75
C ALA A 616 -5.82 15.93 -3.17
N GLY A 617 -4.50 16.13 -3.29
CA GLY A 617 -3.78 16.29 -4.56
C GLY A 617 -3.39 14.98 -5.23
N GLU A 618 -3.79 13.82 -4.71
CA GLU A 618 -3.49 12.55 -5.34
C GLU A 618 -4.26 12.42 -6.67
N PHE A 619 -3.49 12.22 -7.74
CA PHE A 619 -4.02 12.04 -9.09
C PHE A 619 -3.73 10.64 -9.66
N GLY A 620 -3.13 9.73 -8.87
CA GLY A 620 -2.66 8.44 -9.38
C GLY A 620 -1.81 8.59 -10.66
N GLY A 621 -2.17 7.87 -11.72
CA GLY A 621 -1.54 7.90 -13.04
C GLY A 621 -2.33 8.71 -14.07
N MET A 622 -2.87 9.89 -13.72
CA MET A 622 -3.48 10.79 -14.71
C MET A 622 -2.48 11.18 -15.81
N ASN A 623 -1.21 11.43 -15.45
CA ASN A 623 -0.14 11.67 -16.42
C ASN A 623 0.10 10.46 -17.34
N GLU A 624 0.09 9.24 -16.80
CA GLU A 624 0.14 7.99 -17.58
C GLU A 624 -1.01 7.91 -18.58
N THR A 625 -2.25 8.00 -18.11
CA THR A 625 -3.45 7.80 -18.95
C THR A 625 -3.59 8.86 -20.05
N MET A 626 -3.18 10.11 -19.77
CA MET A 626 -3.14 11.18 -20.77
C MET A 626 -2.05 10.95 -21.83
N ALA A 627 -0.85 10.49 -21.42
CA ALA A 627 0.21 10.11 -22.36
C ALA A 627 -0.22 8.91 -23.22
N HIS A 628 -0.93 7.95 -22.63
CA HIS A 628 -1.49 6.80 -23.31
C HIS A 628 -2.56 7.23 -24.34
N LEU A 629 -3.49 8.12 -23.99
CA LEU A 629 -4.45 8.67 -24.95
C LEU A 629 -3.78 9.42 -26.11
N TYR A 630 -2.68 10.13 -25.86
CA TYR A 630 -1.88 10.71 -26.94
C TYR A 630 -1.34 9.63 -27.89
N ARG A 631 -0.82 8.50 -27.36
CA ARG A 631 -0.38 7.37 -28.19
C ARG A 631 -1.51 6.77 -29.04
N ILE A 632 -2.73 6.70 -28.50
CA ILE A 632 -3.90 6.13 -29.20
C ILE A 632 -4.44 7.09 -30.27
N THR A 633 -4.54 8.39 -29.96
CA THR A 633 -5.31 9.36 -30.75
C THR A 633 -4.45 10.34 -31.55
N ASN A 634 -3.17 10.48 -31.19
CA ASN A 634 -2.22 11.46 -31.73
C ASN A 634 -2.70 12.93 -31.61
N LYS A 635 -3.51 13.26 -30.60
CA LYS A 635 -3.94 14.65 -30.33
C LYS A 635 -3.02 15.33 -29.31
N ASP A 636 -2.29 16.36 -29.74
CA ASP A 636 -1.25 17.05 -28.95
C ASP A 636 -1.72 17.56 -27.58
N HIS A 637 -2.99 17.95 -27.43
CA HIS A 637 -3.48 18.48 -26.17
C HIS A 637 -3.53 17.42 -25.06
N TYR A 638 -3.57 16.11 -25.37
CA TYR A 638 -3.45 15.06 -24.36
C TYR A 638 -2.03 14.97 -23.79
N LEU A 639 -0.98 15.11 -24.62
CA LEU A 639 0.39 15.21 -24.14
C LEU A 639 0.58 16.45 -23.27
N LYS A 640 0.05 17.60 -23.70
CA LYS A 640 0.08 18.83 -22.88
C LYS A 640 -0.63 18.64 -21.54
N THR A 641 -1.79 17.99 -21.54
CA THR A 641 -2.54 17.68 -20.31
C THR A 641 -1.76 16.74 -19.40
N ALA A 642 -1.09 15.73 -19.94
CA ALA A 642 -0.22 14.84 -19.15
C ALA A 642 0.86 15.63 -18.39
N GLN A 643 1.45 16.65 -19.03
CA GLN A 643 2.45 17.53 -18.42
C GLN A 643 1.87 18.49 -17.37
N LEU A 644 0.58 18.82 -17.42
CA LEU A 644 -0.09 19.60 -16.36
C LEU A 644 -0.14 18.84 -15.03
N PHE A 645 -0.01 17.51 -15.05
CA PHE A 645 0.09 16.64 -13.87
C PHE A 645 1.53 16.43 -13.38
N ASP A 646 2.52 17.12 -13.94
CA ASP A 646 3.88 17.02 -13.44
C ASP A 646 3.96 17.50 -11.98
N ASN A 647 4.35 16.59 -11.08
CA ASN A 647 4.66 16.93 -9.70
C ASN A 647 6.04 17.59 -9.65
N ILE A 648 6.09 18.88 -10.00
CA ILE A 648 7.31 19.65 -10.24
C ILE A 648 8.30 19.55 -9.08
N ASP A 649 7.86 19.65 -7.83
CA ASP A 649 8.75 19.64 -6.67
C ASP A 649 9.37 18.26 -6.46
N MET A 650 8.60 17.18 -6.63
CA MET A 650 9.15 15.83 -6.52
C MET A 650 10.04 15.48 -7.73
N PHE A 651 9.57 15.69 -8.96
CA PHE A 651 10.26 15.29 -10.18
C PHE A 651 11.50 16.14 -10.45
N PHE A 652 11.36 17.46 -10.33
CA PHE A 652 12.34 18.44 -10.83
C PHE A 652 12.82 19.43 -9.75
N GLY A 653 12.28 19.34 -8.53
CA GLY A 653 12.64 20.15 -7.38
C GLY A 653 12.13 21.58 -7.38
N ASN A 654 11.88 22.16 -8.56
CA ASN A 654 11.27 23.47 -8.74
C ASN A 654 10.87 23.69 -10.20
N ALA A 655 10.18 24.81 -10.46
CA ALA A 655 9.70 25.19 -11.79
C ALA A 655 10.80 25.41 -12.84
N GLN A 656 12.06 25.55 -12.43
CA GLN A 656 13.25 25.72 -13.30
C GLN A 656 14.01 24.40 -13.53
N HIS A 657 13.56 23.29 -12.93
CA HIS A 657 14.11 21.95 -13.08
C HIS A 657 15.60 21.83 -12.69
N THR A 658 16.02 22.56 -11.67
CA THR A 658 17.43 22.58 -11.23
C THR A 658 17.77 21.48 -10.21
N HIS A 659 16.78 20.68 -9.80
CA HIS A 659 16.86 19.79 -8.64
C HIS A 659 15.98 18.52 -8.83
N GLY A 660 15.65 17.79 -7.76
CA GLY A 660 14.66 16.72 -7.76
C GLY A 660 15.16 15.35 -8.22
N LEU A 661 14.23 14.42 -8.40
CA LEU A 661 14.50 13.06 -8.87
C LEU A 661 15.20 13.03 -10.23
N ALA A 662 14.92 13.98 -11.12
CA ALA A 662 15.59 14.11 -12.41
C ALA A 662 17.11 14.32 -12.28
N LYS A 663 17.58 14.81 -11.13
CA LYS A 663 18.99 15.03 -10.78
C LYS A 663 19.51 14.05 -9.71
N ASN A 664 18.81 12.92 -9.53
CA ASN A 664 19.12 11.87 -8.56
C ASN A 664 19.07 12.34 -7.09
N VAL A 665 18.29 13.37 -6.79
CA VAL A 665 18.00 13.77 -5.40
C VAL A 665 16.78 13.01 -4.91
N ASP A 666 16.87 12.50 -3.69
CA ASP A 666 15.77 11.82 -3.01
C ASP A 666 14.77 12.83 -2.41
N THR A 667 13.78 13.22 -3.20
CA THR A 667 12.72 14.18 -2.85
C THR A 667 11.41 13.52 -2.42
N PHE A 668 11.36 12.19 -2.28
CA PHE A 668 10.15 11.45 -1.87
C PHE A 668 10.18 10.92 -0.44
N ARG A 669 11.20 11.33 0.34
CA ARG A 669 11.34 11.08 1.77
C ARG A 669 10.07 11.43 2.55
N GLY A 670 9.53 10.47 3.31
CA GLY A 670 8.33 10.71 4.13
C GLY A 670 7.03 10.92 3.34
N LEU A 671 7.04 10.81 2.01
CA LEU A 671 5.85 10.96 1.19
C LEU A 671 5.03 9.66 1.15
N HIS A 672 3.71 9.78 0.97
CA HIS A 672 2.82 8.63 0.82
C HIS A 672 3.21 7.82 -0.41
N ALA A 673 3.51 6.53 -0.22
CA ALA A 673 4.12 5.71 -1.27
C ALA A 673 3.18 5.56 -2.48
N ASN A 674 1.96 5.07 -2.25
CA ASN A 674 1.04 4.79 -3.35
C ASN A 674 0.45 6.05 -4.03
N GLN A 675 0.40 7.21 -3.35
CA GLN A 675 0.08 8.49 -4.01
C GLN A 675 1.12 8.83 -5.10
N HIS A 676 2.40 8.53 -4.87
CA HIS A 676 3.51 9.02 -5.70
C HIS A 676 4.04 8.00 -6.71
N ILE A 677 4.06 6.68 -6.40
CA ILE A 677 4.56 5.66 -7.35
C ILE A 677 3.82 5.68 -8.70
N PRO A 678 2.48 5.79 -8.78
CA PRO A 678 1.77 5.91 -10.06
C PRO A 678 2.16 7.14 -10.87
N GLN A 679 2.51 8.25 -10.21
CA GLN A 679 3.00 9.46 -10.89
C GLN A 679 4.35 9.16 -11.56
N ILE A 680 5.21 8.39 -10.89
CA ILE A 680 6.49 7.93 -11.44
C ILE A 680 6.27 6.97 -12.62
N VAL A 681 5.29 6.06 -12.54
CA VAL A 681 4.88 5.24 -13.70
C VAL A 681 4.47 6.12 -14.88
N GLY A 682 3.72 7.19 -14.64
CA GLY A 682 3.38 8.13 -15.71
C GLY A 682 4.57 8.90 -16.28
N SER A 683 5.67 9.07 -15.53
CA SER A 683 6.89 9.68 -16.08
C SER A 683 7.53 8.79 -17.17
N ILE A 684 7.58 7.47 -17.00
CA ILE A 684 8.16 6.60 -18.03
C ILE A 684 7.28 6.54 -19.29
N GLU A 685 5.95 6.62 -19.14
CA GLU A 685 5.01 6.76 -20.27
C GLU A 685 5.16 8.11 -21.00
N LEU A 686 5.30 9.22 -20.24
CA LEU A 686 5.60 10.53 -20.80
C LEU A 686 6.93 10.52 -21.59
N TYR A 687 7.95 9.82 -21.10
CA TYR A 687 9.19 9.65 -21.85
C TYR A 687 8.98 8.93 -23.18
N GLN A 688 8.18 7.87 -23.20
CA GLN A 688 7.88 7.10 -24.42
C GLN A 688 7.33 7.98 -25.55
N VAL A 689 6.48 8.95 -25.21
CA VAL A 689 5.78 9.78 -26.21
C VAL A 689 6.45 11.12 -26.48
N SER A 690 7.22 11.67 -25.52
CA SER A 690 7.89 12.97 -25.65
C SER A 690 9.36 12.90 -26.01
N ASN A 691 10.02 11.76 -25.75
CA ASN A 691 11.48 11.57 -25.80
C ASN A 691 12.27 12.54 -24.92
N LEU A 692 11.66 13.17 -23.91
CA LEU A 692 12.34 14.08 -22.98
C LEU A 692 13.10 13.28 -21.89
N PRO A 693 14.45 13.28 -21.88
CA PRO A 693 15.25 12.38 -21.03
C PRO A 693 15.06 12.58 -19.53
N GLU A 694 14.56 13.74 -19.09
CA GLU A 694 14.35 14.01 -17.67
C GLU A 694 13.28 13.08 -17.07
N TYR A 695 12.23 12.75 -17.82
CA TYR A 695 11.20 11.82 -17.36
C TYR A 695 11.74 10.40 -17.16
N TYR A 696 12.59 9.90 -18.08
CA TYR A 696 13.27 8.62 -17.88
C TYR A 696 14.12 8.64 -16.59
N ARG A 697 14.87 9.73 -16.36
CA ARG A 697 15.72 9.87 -15.18
C ARG A 697 14.90 9.91 -13.88
N VAL A 698 13.73 10.54 -13.88
CA VAL A 698 12.80 10.51 -12.74
C VAL A 698 12.43 9.07 -12.40
N ALA A 699 11.97 8.30 -13.39
CA ALA A 699 11.59 6.89 -13.21
C ALA A 699 12.75 6.02 -12.72
N ASP A 700 13.90 6.10 -13.40
CA ASP A 700 15.06 5.25 -13.12
C ASP A 700 15.73 5.62 -11.77
N ASN A 701 15.89 6.91 -11.45
CA ASN A 701 16.43 7.33 -10.15
C ASN A 701 15.49 6.96 -9.00
N PHE A 702 14.18 7.12 -9.18
CA PHE A 702 13.20 6.72 -8.18
C PHE A 702 13.28 5.21 -7.91
N TRP A 703 13.22 4.38 -8.96
CA TRP A 703 13.30 2.93 -8.82
C TRP A 703 14.59 2.49 -8.13
N TYR A 704 15.73 3.06 -8.54
CA TYR A 704 17.03 2.78 -7.95
C TYR A 704 17.03 3.06 -6.44
N LYS A 705 16.55 4.23 -6.01
CA LYS A 705 16.50 4.61 -4.59
C LYS A 705 15.48 3.77 -3.82
N ALA A 706 14.27 3.57 -4.35
CA ALA A 706 13.24 2.78 -3.70
C ALA A 706 13.71 1.35 -3.39
N VAL A 707 14.32 0.67 -4.38
CA VAL A 707 14.84 -0.69 -4.22
C VAL A 707 16.05 -0.75 -3.28
N ASN A 708 16.92 0.26 -3.31
CA ASN A 708 18.15 0.21 -2.52
C ASN A 708 18.00 0.74 -1.09
N ASP A 709 17.09 1.68 -0.84
CA ASP A 709 17.08 2.47 0.41
C ASP A 709 15.76 2.35 1.19
N TYR A 710 14.72 1.76 0.59
CA TYR A 710 13.37 1.66 1.19
C TYR A 710 12.76 0.27 1.16
N MET A 711 13.35 -0.68 0.43
CA MET A 711 12.75 -2.00 0.20
C MET A 711 12.91 -2.95 1.39
N TYR A 712 11.80 -3.54 1.82
CA TYR A 712 11.74 -4.70 2.70
C TYR A 712 11.97 -6.00 1.93
N SER A 713 12.32 -7.09 2.62
CA SER A 713 12.62 -8.39 2.03
C SER A 713 11.50 -9.00 1.19
N ILE A 714 10.23 -8.60 1.35
CA ILE A 714 9.15 -9.05 0.46
C ILE A 714 9.09 -8.29 -0.89
N GLY A 715 9.84 -7.19 -1.04
CA GLY A 715 9.81 -6.30 -2.22
C GLY A 715 8.99 -5.01 -2.04
N GLY A 716 8.23 -4.89 -0.93
CA GLY A 716 7.50 -3.67 -0.60
C GLY A 716 8.41 -2.55 -0.08
N VAL A 717 7.93 -1.30 -0.11
CA VAL A 717 8.76 -0.09 0.09
C VAL A 717 8.20 0.91 1.12
N ALA A 718 7.11 0.57 1.80
CA ALA A 718 6.41 1.45 2.74
C ALA A 718 6.26 0.79 4.11
N GLY A 719 6.15 1.59 5.17
CA GLY A 719 6.03 1.07 6.53
C GLY A 719 6.72 1.95 7.56
N ALA A 720 6.76 3.26 7.34
CA ALA A 720 7.44 4.19 8.22
C ALA A 720 6.77 4.25 9.59
N ARG A 721 7.56 4.04 10.65
CA ARG A 721 7.20 4.49 12.00
C ARG A 721 7.61 5.94 12.23
N ASN A 722 8.64 6.40 11.51
CA ASN A 722 9.12 7.78 11.51
C ASN A 722 9.29 8.27 10.05
N PRO A 723 8.40 9.14 9.56
CA PRO A 723 7.21 9.69 10.25
C PRO A 723 6.17 8.61 10.58
N ALA A 724 5.27 8.88 11.52
CA ALA A 724 4.28 7.92 12.02
C ALA A 724 3.14 7.65 11.01
N ASN A 725 3.43 6.94 9.92
CA ASN A 725 2.45 6.52 8.93
C ASN A 725 2.94 5.26 8.17
N ALA A 726 2.19 4.16 8.28
CA ALA A 726 2.52 2.89 7.62
C ALA A 726 2.51 2.95 6.07
N GLU A 727 1.86 3.95 5.48
CA GLU A 727 1.69 4.10 4.03
C GLU A 727 2.78 4.95 3.37
N VAL A 728 3.70 5.53 4.16
CA VAL A 728 4.75 6.41 3.64
C VAL A 728 6.13 5.75 3.65
N PHE A 729 7.02 6.30 2.83
CA PHE A 729 8.46 6.03 2.90
C PHE A 729 9.05 6.56 4.20
N THR A 730 10.15 5.97 4.68
CA THR A 730 10.88 6.57 5.81
C THR A 730 11.38 7.98 5.44
N ALA A 731 11.43 8.90 6.40
CA ALA A 731 12.01 10.22 6.13
C ALA A 731 13.52 10.15 5.90
N GLU A 732 14.19 9.25 6.60
CA GLU A 732 15.60 8.98 6.39
C GLU A 732 15.77 7.73 5.50
N PRO A 733 16.40 7.84 4.32
CA PRO A 733 16.68 6.69 3.47
C PRO A 733 17.68 5.74 4.14
N ALA A 734 17.66 4.48 3.76
CA ALA A 734 18.60 3.48 4.23
C ALA A 734 18.51 3.19 5.76
N THR A 735 17.34 3.42 6.38
CA THR A 735 17.12 3.30 7.83
C THR A 735 15.87 2.49 8.20
N LEU A 736 15.60 1.37 7.52
CA LEU A 736 14.38 0.59 7.79
C LEU A 736 14.30 0.04 9.21
N TYR A 737 15.42 -0.36 9.83
CA TYR A 737 15.41 -0.79 11.23
C TYR A 737 15.14 0.37 12.17
N GLU A 738 15.73 1.55 11.95
CA GLU A 738 15.57 2.73 12.80
C GLU A 738 14.25 3.49 12.59
N ASN A 739 13.67 3.46 11.39
CA ASN A 739 12.54 4.32 11.03
C ASN A 739 11.39 3.60 10.31
N GLY A 740 11.56 2.33 9.93
CA GLY A 740 10.52 1.48 9.34
C GLY A 740 9.77 0.61 10.36
N PHE A 741 9.19 -0.50 9.91
CA PHE A 741 8.53 -1.52 10.73
C PHE A 741 7.38 -0.99 11.61
N SER A 742 6.61 -0.02 11.11
CA SER A 742 5.48 0.59 11.83
C SER A 742 4.48 -0.42 12.40
N GLU A 743 4.15 -0.37 13.69
CA GLU A 743 3.15 -1.27 14.30
C GLU A 743 1.78 -1.22 13.61
N GLY A 744 1.43 -0.10 12.95
CA GLY A 744 0.18 0.06 12.18
C GLY A 744 0.13 -0.71 10.86
N GLY A 745 1.18 -1.44 10.51
CA GLY A 745 1.30 -2.21 9.28
C GLY A 745 2.55 -1.85 8.49
N GLN A 746 2.93 -2.71 7.56
CA GLN A 746 3.96 -2.42 6.58
C GLN A 746 3.48 -2.81 5.20
N ASN A 747 4.09 -2.21 4.19
CA ASN A 747 4.00 -2.62 2.80
C ASN A 747 2.55 -2.74 2.31
N GLU A 748 1.96 -1.59 2.00
CA GLU A 748 0.69 -1.57 1.25
C GLU A 748 0.84 -2.37 -0.06
N THR A 749 -0.13 -3.23 -0.36
CA THR A 749 -0.11 -4.08 -1.56
C THR A 749 -0.09 -3.23 -2.84
N CYS A 750 -0.83 -2.11 -2.89
CA CYS A 750 -0.86 -1.20 -4.05
C CYS A 750 0.52 -0.65 -4.42
N ALA A 751 1.34 -0.32 -3.41
CA ALA A 751 2.67 0.24 -3.66
C ALA A 751 3.54 -0.78 -4.41
N THR A 752 3.44 -2.06 -4.07
CA THR A 752 4.18 -3.12 -4.77
C THR A 752 3.60 -3.38 -6.15
N TYR A 753 2.28 -3.39 -6.31
CA TYR A 753 1.63 -3.44 -7.62
C TYR A 753 2.19 -2.38 -8.58
N ASN A 754 2.24 -1.12 -8.15
CA ASN A 754 2.74 -0.02 -8.98
C ASN A 754 4.27 -0.07 -9.17
N MET A 755 5.03 -0.56 -8.19
CA MET A 755 6.46 -0.80 -8.37
C MET A 755 6.75 -1.90 -9.39
N LEU A 756 5.96 -2.98 -9.43
CA LEU A 756 6.08 -4.01 -10.46
C LEU A 756 5.78 -3.44 -11.84
N LYS A 757 4.74 -2.60 -11.98
CA LYS A 757 4.42 -1.88 -13.21
C LYS A 757 5.55 -0.94 -13.67
N LEU A 758 6.11 -0.14 -12.76
CA LEU A 758 7.28 0.71 -13.06
C LEU A 758 8.47 -0.13 -13.53
N THR A 759 8.72 -1.25 -12.86
CA THR A 759 9.83 -2.17 -13.13
C THR A 759 9.72 -2.79 -14.52
N SER A 760 8.53 -3.28 -14.90
CA SER A 760 8.30 -3.80 -16.25
C SER A 760 8.48 -2.73 -17.31
N ASN A 761 7.96 -1.52 -17.08
CA ASN A 761 8.06 -0.42 -18.04
C ASN A 761 9.51 0.02 -18.25
N LEU A 762 10.30 0.17 -17.18
CA LEU A 762 11.73 0.49 -17.27
C LEU A 762 12.51 -0.59 -18.04
N PHE A 763 12.16 -1.86 -17.84
CA PHE A 763 12.79 -2.98 -18.55
C PHE A 763 12.54 -2.95 -20.06
N LEU A 764 11.45 -2.35 -20.54
CA LEU A 764 11.20 -2.19 -21.97
C LEU A 764 12.22 -1.27 -22.66
N PHE A 765 12.85 -0.36 -21.91
CA PHE A 765 13.89 0.55 -22.38
C PHE A 765 15.29 -0.01 -22.14
N ASP A 766 15.56 -0.49 -20.92
CA ASP A 766 16.87 -0.97 -20.51
C ASP A 766 16.79 -2.36 -19.84
N GLN A 767 17.34 -3.37 -20.50
CA GLN A 767 17.14 -4.78 -20.14
C GLN A 767 18.09 -5.24 -19.01
N ARG A 768 18.10 -4.52 -17.89
CA ARG A 768 18.88 -4.88 -16.69
C ARG A 768 18.18 -6.01 -15.93
N ALA A 769 18.93 -7.05 -15.57
CA ALA A 769 18.37 -8.20 -14.85
C ALA A 769 17.85 -7.84 -13.45
N GLU A 770 18.39 -6.80 -12.81
CA GLU A 770 17.94 -6.34 -11.49
C GLU A 770 16.47 -5.90 -11.47
N TYR A 771 15.94 -5.42 -12.60
CA TYR A 771 14.52 -5.16 -12.74
C TYR A 771 13.71 -6.45 -12.58
N MET A 772 14.07 -7.50 -13.31
CA MET A 772 13.31 -8.76 -13.27
C MET A 772 13.61 -9.60 -12.02
N ASP A 773 14.75 -9.39 -11.36
CA ASP A 773 15.00 -9.91 -10.01
C ASP A 773 14.07 -9.24 -8.98
N TYR A 774 13.89 -7.92 -9.04
CA TYR A 774 12.89 -7.23 -8.20
C TYR A 774 11.46 -7.67 -8.56
N TYR A 775 11.16 -7.86 -9.85
CA TYR A 775 9.83 -8.31 -10.27
C TYR A 775 9.50 -9.69 -9.69
N GLU A 776 10.41 -10.65 -9.83
CA GLU A 776 10.27 -11.99 -9.22
C GLU A 776 10.08 -11.90 -7.70
N ARG A 777 10.88 -11.07 -7.05
CA ARG A 777 10.84 -10.85 -5.60
C ARG A 777 9.46 -10.36 -5.13
N GLY A 778 8.97 -9.26 -5.69
CA GLY A 778 7.69 -8.67 -5.32
C GLY A 778 6.49 -9.54 -5.69
N LEU A 779 6.57 -10.24 -6.84
CA LEU A 779 5.52 -11.15 -7.30
C LEU A 779 5.35 -12.35 -6.34
N TYR A 780 6.41 -13.11 -6.09
CA TYR A 780 6.32 -14.31 -5.27
C TYR A 780 6.12 -14.00 -3.78
N ASN A 781 6.78 -12.98 -3.26
CA ASN A 781 6.88 -12.79 -1.81
C ASN A 781 5.90 -11.75 -1.25
N HIS A 782 5.32 -10.90 -2.11
CA HIS A 782 4.31 -9.92 -1.68
C HIS A 782 2.97 -10.15 -2.38
N ILE A 783 2.90 -10.08 -3.71
CA ILE A 783 1.63 -10.19 -4.45
C ILE A 783 0.95 -11.54 -4.19
N LEU A 784 1.65 -12.67 -4.36
CA LEU A 784 1.06 -13.98 -4.06
C LEU A 784 0.73 -14.15 -2.57
N ALA A 785 1.53 -13.56 -1.68
CA ALA A 785 1.32 -13.62 -0.23
C ALA A 785 0.15 -12.75 0.26
N SER A 786 -0.30 -11.80 -0.56
CA SER A 786 -1.39 -10.87 -0.23
C SER A 786 -2.79 -11.49 -0.36
N VAL A 787 -2.92 -12.70 -0.91
CA VAL A 787 -4.20 -13.37 -1.17
C VAL A 787 -4.53 -14.40 -0.09
N ALA A 788 -5.79 -14.46 0.33
CA ALA A 788 -6.26 -15.42 1.32
C ALA A 788 -6.22 -16.87 0.80
N GLU A 789 -6.22 -17.81 1.73
CA GLU A 789 -6.08 -19.24 1.43
C GLU A 789 -7.19 -19.76 0.51
N ASN A 790 -8.45 -19.42 0.80
CA ASN A 790 -9.62 -20.06 0.19
C ASN A 790 -10.55 -19.09 -0.56
N THR A 791 -10.30 -17.78 -0.50
CA THR A 791 -11.19 -16.74 -1.06
C THR A 791 -10.35 -15.67 -1.78
N PRO A 792 -10.94 -14.81 -2.62
CA PRO A 792 -10.22 -13.68 -3.22
C PRO A 792 -9.98 -12.52 -2.23
N ALA A 793 -10.23 -12.73 -0.93
CA ALA A 793 -9.91 -11.72 0.07
C ALA A 793 -8.41 -11.42 0.04
N ASN A 794 -8.04 -10.16 0.25
CA ASN A 794 -6.65 -9.71 0.13
C ASN A 794 -6.22 -8.77 1.26
N THR A 795 -4.90 -8.67 1.46
CA THR A 795 -4.29 -7.78 2.44
C THR A 795 -4.27 -6.34 1.94
N TYR A 796 -4.44 -5.39 2.87
CA TYR A 796 -4.06 -3.99 2.65
C TYR A 796 -2.58 -3.81 2.96
N HIS A 797 -2.20 -4.03 4.23
CA HIS A 797 -0.81 -4.10 4.69
C HIS A 797 -0.38 -5.56 4.88
N VAL A 798 0.87 -5.87 4.55
CA VAL A 798 1.50 -7.17 4.85
C VAL A 798 2.46 -7.00 6.03
N PRO A 799 2.07 -7.46 7.24
CA PRO A 799 2.86 -7.24 8.44
C PRO A 799 4.12 -8.11 8.43
N LEU A 800 5.24 -7.54 8.88
CA LEU A 800 6.58 -8.14 8.88
C LEU A 800 7.26 -8.14 10.26
N ARG A 801 6.55 -7.69 11.30
CA ARG A 801 7.04 -7.75 12.69
C ARG A 801 7.00 -9.21 13.21
N PRO A 802 7.71 -9.52 14.31
CA PRO A 802 7.75 -10.87 14.86
C PRO A 802 6.38 -11.40 15.25
N GLY A 803 6.07 -12.66 14.90
CA GLY A 803 4.83 -13.31 15.28
C GLY A 803 3.53 -12.68 14.75
N SER A 804 3.61 -11.77 13.77
CA SER A 804 2.45 -11.10 13.20
C SER A 804 1.56 -12.04 12.37
N ILE A 805 0.34 -11.60 12.05
CA ILE A 805 -0.63 -12.35 11.24
C ILE A 805 -1.19 -11.48 10.12
N LYS A 806 -1.36 -12.06 8.92
CA LYS A 806 -1.96 -11.35 7.78
C LYS A 806 -3.47 -11.21 7.97
N GLN A 807 -4.00 -10.04 7.62
CA GLN A 807 -5.44 -9.76 7.64
C GLN A 807 -5.98 -9.67 6.20
N PHE A 808 -7.04 -10.41 5.91
CA PHE A 808 -7.61 -10.49 4.56
C PHE A 808 -9.05 -9.96 4.57
N GLY A 809 -9.34 -9.00 3.70
CA GLY A 809 -10.67 -8.40 3.56
C GLY A 809 -11.27 -8.56 2.17
N ASN A 810 -12.58 -8.28 2.06
CA ASN A 810 -13.34 -8.26 0.80
C ASN A 810 -13.46 -9.61 0.03
N PRO A 811 -13.84 -10.74 0.68
CA PRO A 811 -13.97 -12.04 0.02
C PRO A 811 -15.05 -12.09 -1.08
N ASN A 812 -16.02 -11.18 -1.04
CA ASN A 812 -17.17 -11.16 -1.94
C ASN A 812 -17.15 -10.00 -2.95
N MET A 813 -16.10 -9.18 -2.96
CA MET A 813 -15.99 -7.99 -3.84
C MET A 813 -17.14 -6.98 -3.68
N THR A 814 -17.60 -6.74 -2.44
CA THR A 814 -18.76 -5.88 -2.13
C THR A 814 -18.38 -4.53 -1.50
N GLY A 815 -17.11 -4.31 -1.17
CA GLY A 815 -16.62 -3.04 -0.63
C GLY A 815 -15.12 -2.90 -0.87
N PHE A 816 -14.67 -1.72 -1.28
CA PHE A 816 -13.33 -1.55 -1.82
C PHE A 816 -12.54 -0.50 -1.06
N THR A 817 -11.28 -0.87 -0.78
CA THR A 817 -10.16 0.04 -0.57
C THR A 817 -9.33 0.13 -1.86
N CYS A 818 -8.30 0.98 -1.90
CA CYS A 818 -7.32 0.99 -3.00
C CYS A 818 -6.70 -0.41 -3.23
N CYS A 819 -6.29 -1.11 -2.17
CA CYS A 819 -5.66 -2.44 -2.26
C CYS A 819 -6.57 -3.51 -2.83
N ASN A 820 -7.87 -3.45 -2.53
CA ASN A 820 -8.85 -4.34 -3.15
C ASN A 820 -8.95 -4.07 -4.67
N GLY A 821 -8.87 -2.80 -5.07
CA GLY A 821 -8.83 -2.41 -6.49
C GLY A 821 -7.58 -2.95 -7.21
N THR A 822 -6.40 -2.79 -6.64
CA THR A 822 -5.17 -3.33 -7.27
C THR A 822 -5.07 -4.86 -7.20
N ALA A 823 -5.71 -5.50 -6.21
CA ALA A 823 -5.70 -6.96 -6.10
C ALA A 823 -6.47 -7.62 -7.25
N ILE A 824 -7.64 -7.08 -7.63
CA ILE A 824 -8.39 -7.60 -8.78
C ILE A 824 -7.63 -7.40 -10.10
N GLU A 825 -6.85 -6.32 -10.25
CA GLU A 825 -5.98 -6.13 -11.42
C GLU A 825 -4.73 -7.03 -11.40
N SER A 826 -4.13 -7.25 -10.23
CA SER A 826 -2.93 -8.10 -10.12
C SER A 826 -3.25 -9.55 -10.49
N SER A 827 -4.32 -10.09 -9.93
CA SER A 827 -4.69 -11.50 -10.06
C SER A 827 -5.25 -11.87 -11.44
N THR A 828 -5.62 -10.89 -12.27
CA THR A 828 -6.13 -11.11 -13.63
C THR A 828 -5.05 -11.05 -14.72
N LYS A 829 -3.79 -10.74 -14.34
CA LYS A 829 -2.68 -10.54 -15.29
C LYS A 829 -1.33 -11.14 -14.87
N LEU A 830 -1.32 -12.13 -13.97
CA LEU A 830 -0.09 -12.68 -13.37
C LEU A 830 0.96 -13.21 -14.39
N GLN A 831 0.57 -13.44 -15.65
CA GLN A 831 1.43 -13.87 -16.74
C GLN A 831 2.14 -12.73 -17.51
N ASN A 832 1.76 -11.47 -17.30
CA ASN A 832 2.09 -10.35 -18.20
C ASN A 832 3.59 -10.05 -18.38
N SER A 833 4.43 -10.49 -17.45
CA SER A 833 5.88 -10.23 -17.45
C SER A 833 6.73 -11.49 -17.56
N ILE A 834 6.12 -12.65 -17.86
CA ILE A 834 6.87 -13.89 -18.09
C ILE A 834 7.78 -13.73 -19.31
N TYR A 835 7.25 -13.15 -20.39
CA TYR A 835 7.94 -12.98 -21.66
C TYR A 835 7.81 -11.55 -22.17
N PHE A 836 8.86 -11.04 -22.82
CA PHE A 836 8.80 -9.84 -23.67
C PHE A 836 9.49 -10.11 -25.01
N LYS A 837 9.19 -9.28 -26.02
CA LYS A 837 9.79 -9.38 -27.35
C LYS A 837 10.51 -8.10 -27.74
N SER A 838 11.52 -8.20 -28.59
CA SER A 838 12.06 -7.00 -29.24
C SER A 838 11.04 -6.42 -30.23
N LYS A 839 11.08 -5.10 -30.43
CA LYS A 839 10.14 -4.41 -31.35
C LYS A 839 10.20 -4.87 -32.81
N ASP A 840 11.30 -5.51 -33.22
CA ASP A 840 11.51 -6.07 -34.55
C ASP A 840 11.21 -7.58 -34.63
N ASP A 841 10.63 -8.15 -33.56
CA ASP A 841 10.32 -9.56 -33.41
C ASP A 841 11.53 -10.50 -33.65
N GLN A 842 12.77 -10.02 -33.42
CA GLN A 842 14.00 -10.83 -33.57
C GLN A 842 14.52 -11.44 -32.27
N ALA A 843 13.99 -11.04 -31.11
CA ALA A 843 14.43 -11.54 -29.82
C ALA A 843 13.25 -11.80 -28.87
N LEU A 844 13.35 -12.89 -28.11
CA LEU A 844 12.45 -13.27 -27.03
C LEU A 844 13.21 -13.19 -25.70
N TYR A 845 12.66 -12.48 -24.73
CA TYR A 845 13.16 -12.41 -23.35
C TYR A 845 12.30 -13.30 -22.47
N VAL A 846 12.93 -14.27 -21.80
CA VAL A 846 12.31 -15.13 -20.79
C VAL A 846 12.73 -14.62 -19.42
N ASN A 847 11.80 -13.94 -18.75
CA ASN A 847 12.05 -13.23 -17.51
C ASN A 847 11.68 -14.07 -16.29
N LEU A 848 10.52 -14.72 -16.29
CA LEU A 848 10.02 -15.50 -15.16
C LEU A 848 9.91 -16.97 -15.52
N PHE A 849 10.23 -17.83 -14.55
CA PHE A 849 10.20 -19.28 -14.71
C PHE A 849 8.88 -19.84 -14.16
N ILE A 850 7.80 -19.55 -14.88
CA ILE A 850 6.43 -19.93 -14.51
C ILE A 850 5.87 -20.86 -15.59
N PRO A 851 5.21 -21.99 -15.23
CA PRO A 851 4.61 -22.88 -16.20
C PRO A 851 3.62 -22.13 -17.08
N SER A 852 3.90 -22.10 -18.38
CA SER A 852 3.16 -21.24 -19.30
C SER A 852 3.33 -21.66 -20.75
N THR A 853 2.39 -21.25 -21.60
CA THR A 853 2.51 -21.34 -23.06
C THR A 853 2.39 -19.94 -23.65
N LEU A 854 3.39 -19.55 -24.43
CA LEU A 854 3.42 -18.33 -25.23
C LEU A 854 3.09 -18.66 -26.69
N GLU A 855 2.08 -17.99 -27.24
CA GLU A 855 1.74 -17.97 -28.66
C GLU A 855 2.30 -16.71 -29.34
N TRP A 856 3.49 -16.80 -29.91
CA TRP A 856 4.15 -15.71 -30.64
C TRP A 856 3.66 -15.66 -32.09
N THR A 857 2.47 -15.09 -32.26
CA THR A 857 1.72 -15.05 -33.53
C THR A 857 2.50 -14.39 -34.66
N GLU A 858 3.26 -13.32 -34.40
CA GLU A 858 4.04 -12.60 -35.42
C GLU A 858 5.14 -13.46 -36.04
N ARG A 859 5.58 -14.52 -35.35
CA ARG A 859 6.57 -15.49 -35.86
C ARG A 859 5.98 -16.86 -36.19
N GLY A 860 4.71 -17.10 -35.89
CA GLY A 860 4.13 -18.45 -35.95
C GLY A 860 4.89 -19.46 -35.09
N VAL A 861 5.37 -19.02 -33.91
CA VAL A 861 6.13 -19.85 -32.96
C VAL A 861 5.35 -19.94 -31.65
N THR A 862 5.28 -21.15 -31.08
CA THR A 862 4.79 -21.36 -29.72
C THR A 862 5.96 -21.76 -28.83
N VAL A 863 6.03 -21.20 -27.61
CA VAL A 863 7.01 -21.57 -26.59
C VAL A 863 6.28 -22.13 -25.39
N GLU A 864 6.48 -23.41 -25.11
CA GLU A 864 5.95 -24.06 -23.91
C GLU A 864 7.03 -24.10 -22.84
N GLN A 865 6.75 -23.54 -21.66
CA GLN A 865 7.59 -23.60 -20.48
C GLN A 865 7.00 -24.59 -19.48
N LYS A 866 7.69 -25.71 -19.28
CA LYS A 866 7.33 -26.76 -18.32
C LYS A 866 8.30 -26.74 -17.14
N THR A 867 7.78 -26.54 -15.94
CA THR A 867 8.58 -26.49 -14.70
C THR A 867 7.70 -26.75 -13.48
N SER A 868 8.31 -27.05 -12.34
CA SER A 868 7.66 -26.95 -11.03
C SER A 868 8.30 -25.90 -10.14
N PHE A 869 9.02 -24.94 -10.74
CA PHE A 869 9.55 -23.77 -10.05
C PHE A 869 8.43 -23.05 -9.27
N PRO A 870 8.65 -22.70 -8.00
CA PRO A 870 9.92 -22.72 -7.26
C PRO A 870 10.16 -23.98 -6.40
N LYS A 871 9.42 -25.08 -6.59
CA LYS A 871 9.67 -26.37 -5.92
C LYS A 871 10.80 -27.18 -6.57
N GLN A 872 11.16 -26.82 -7.81
CA GLN A 872 12.27 -27.39 -8.57
C GLN A 872 13.18 -26.29 -9.11
N ASP A 873 14.44 -26.65 -9.30
CA ASP A 873 15.52 -25.73 -9.68
C ASP A 873 15.78 -25.69 -11.20
N ASP A 874 14.89 -26.30 -12.00
CA ASP A 874 14.99 -26.37 -13.45
C ASP A 874 13.69 -25.98 -14.18
N THR A 875 13.84 -25.55 -15.43
CA THR A 875 12.73 -25.25 -16.35
C THR A 875 13.07 -25.70 -17.77
N GLU A 876 12.12 -26.28 -18.48
CA GLU A 876 12.27 -26.68 -19.88
C GLU A 876 11.42 -25.79 -20.79
N LEU A 877 12.05 -25.19 -21.80
CA LEU A 877 11.40 -24.49 -22.89
C LEU A 877 11.35 -25.40 -24.12
N THR A 878 10.15 -25.68 -24.64
CA THR A 878 9.96 -26.39 -25.91
C THR A 878 9.52 -25.41 -26.98
N ILE A 879 10.25 -25.34 -28.08
CA ILE A 879 9.91 -24.50 -29.24
C ILE A 879 9.05 -25.31 -30.21
N LYS A 880 7.86 -24.81 -30.56
CA LYS A 880 7.04 -25.33 -31.65
C LYS A 880 7.01 -24.30 -32.77
N GLY A 881 7.18 -24.74 -34.01
CA GLY A 881 7.47 -23.88 -35.17
C GLY A 881 8.96 -23.78 -35.48
N ASN A 882 9.33 -22.97 -36.48
CA ASN A 882 10.70 -22.87 -36.96
C ASN A 882 11.09 -21.40 -37.18
N GLY A 883 12.34 -21.03 -36.87
CA GLY A 883 12.83 -19.70 -37.20
C GLY A 883 14.12 -19.32 -36.47
N LYS A 884 14.82 -18.34 -37.04
CA LYS A 884 16.00 -17.73 -36.42
C LYS A 884 15.58 -16.56 -35.54
N PHE A 885 15.86 -16.62 -34.24
CA PHE A 885 15.67 -15.52 -33.31
C PHE A 885 16.60 -15.71 -32.10
N ASP A 886 16.85 -14.62 -31.38
CA ASP A 886 17.66 -14.61 -30.17
C ASP A 886 16.78 -14.91 -28.95
N LEU A 887 17.19 -15.90 -28.14
CA LEU A 887 16.54 -16.20 -26.87
C LEU A 887 17.39 -15.65 -25.73
N HIS A 888 16.87 -14.64 -25.04
CA HIS A 888 17.48 -14.04 -23.85
C HIS A 888 16.84 -14.66 -22.61
N VAL A 889 17.55 -15.53 -21.90
CA VAL A 889 17.08 -16.11 -20.63
C VAL A 889 17.69 -15.37 -19.47
N ARG A 890 16.88 -14.96 -18.48
CA ARG A 890 17.40 -14.32 -17.27
C ARG A 890 18.30 -15.30 -16.51
N VAL A 891 19.42 -14.81 -16.00
CA VAL A 891 20.27 -15.50 -15.03
C VAL A 891 20.07 -14.77 -13.70
N PRO A 892 19.22 -15.27 -12.79
CA PRO A 892 18.87 -14.56 -11.56
C PRO A 892 20.08 -14.27 -10.69
N SER A 893 20.08 -13.15 -9.96
CA SER A 893 21.19 -12.82 -9.05
C SER A 893 21.41 -13.86 -7.93
N TRP A 894 20.36 -14.58 -7.51
CA TRP A 894 20.46 -15.63 -6.50
C TRP A 894 21.09 -16.94 -7.03
N ALA A 895 21.22 -17.13 -8.35
CA ALA A 895 21.71 -18.36 -8.98
C ALA A 895 23.26 -18.48 -8.96
N THR A 896 23.87 -18.30 -7.78
CA THR A 896 25.34 -18.25 -7.65
C THR A 896 26.02 -19.63 -7.63
N LYS A 897 25.26 -20.73 -7.54
CA LYS A 897 25.75 -22.12 -7.69
C LYS A 897 25.87 -22.56 -9.16
N GLY A 898 25.59 -21.66 -10.10
CA GLY A 898 25.72 -21.88 -11.53
C GLY A 898 24.40 -21.81 -12.27
N PHE A 899 24.50 -21.67 -13.58
CA PHE A 899 23.38 -21.65 -14.52
C PHE A 899 23.73 -22.57 -15.69
N TYR A 900 23.08 -23.71 -15.76
CA TYR A 900 23.41 -24.80 -16.68
C TYR A 900 22.36 -24.86 -17.78
N VAL A 901 22.81 -25.02 -19.02
CA VAL A 901 21.93 -25.06 -20.20
C VAL A 901 22.19 -26.34 -20.98
N THR A 902 21.13 -27.09 -21.26
CA THR A 902 21.16 -28.18 -22.25
C THR A 902 20.21 -27.83 -23.39
N ILE A 903 20.59 -28.18 -24.61
CA ILE A 903 19.74 -28.04 -25.80
C ILE A 903 19.67 -29.40 -26.48
N ASN A 904 18.46 -29.94 -26.62
CA ASN A 904 18.21 -31.27 -27.16
C ASN A 904 19.06 -32.36 -26.48
N GLY A 905 19.13 -32.30 -25.14
CA GLY A 905 19.89 -33.22 -24.30
C GLY A 905 21.42 -33.05 -24.34
N LYS A 906 21.94 -32.01 -25.01
CA LYS A 906 23.38 -31.73 -25.09
C LYS A 906 23.75 -30.51 -24.28
N ASP A 907 24.71 -30.65 -23.38
CA ASP A 907 25.26 -29.55 -22.59
C ASP A 907 25.82 -28.44 -23.48
N GLN A 908 25.50 -27.20 -23.11
CA GLN A 908 26.01 -26.01 -23.78
C GLN A 908 27.08 -25.35 -22.92
N LYS A 909 28.23 -25.04 -23.53
CA LYS A 909 29.24 -24.20 -22.90
C LYS A 909 28.79 -22.74 -23.02
N VAL A 910 28.27 -22.20 -21.92
CA VAL A 910 27.73 -20.84 -21.85
C VAL A 910 28.46 -20.04 -20.76
N GLN A 911 28.59 -18.74 -20.98
CA GLN A 911 29.06 -17.81 -19.96
C GLN A 911 27.84 -17.10 -19.36
N ALA A 912 27.36 -17.64 -18.23
CA ALA A 912 26.22 -17.10 -17.50
C ALA A 912 26.71 -16.47 -16.19
N ALA A 913 26.46 -15.17 -16.00
CA ALA A 913 26.79 -14.45 -14.78
C ALA A 913 25.50 -14.17 -13.98
N PRO A 914 25.46 -14.40 -12.65
CA PRO A 914 24.32 -14.01 -11.83
C PRO A 914 23.97 -12.52 -11.99
N GLY A 915 22.68 -12.21 -12.14
CA GLY A 915 22.20 -10.85 -12.38
C GLY A 915 22.46 -10.38 -13.82
N SER A 916 22.34 -11.26 -14.80
CA SER A 916 22.50 -10.92 -16.23
C SER A 916 21.46 -11.63 -17.12
N TYR A 917 21.53 -11.41 -18.43
CA TYR A 917 20.81 -12.21 -19.41
C TYR A 917 21.80 -13.03 -20.24
N LEU A 918 21.54 -14.33 -20.35
CA LEU A 918 22.25 -15.21 -21.25
C LEU A 918 21.55 -15.20 -22.61
N LYS A 919 22.29 -14.86 -23.67
CA LYS A 919 21.81 -14.88 -25.05
C LYS A 919 22.09 -16.22 -25.71
N LEU A 920 21.06 -16.83 -26.30
CA LEU A 920 21.13 -18.06 -27.09
C LEU A 920 20.63 -17.77 -28.52
N SER A 921 21.55 -17.63 -29.47
CA SER A 921 21.25 -17.33 -30.89
C SER A 921 21.28 -18.59 -31.75
N ARG A 922 20.12 -19.04 -32.24
CA ARG A 922 20.02 -20.24 -33.09
C ARG A 922 18.94 -20.10 -34.17
N ASN A 923 19.00 -21.00 -35.15
CA ASN A 923 17.85 -21.29 -36.00
C ASN A 923 17.06 -22.43 -35.34
N TRP A 924 16.03 -22.06 -34.59
CA TRP A 924 15.22 -22.99 -33.81
C TRP A 924 14.34 -23.83 -34.73
N LYS A 925 14.24 -25.11 -34.40
CA LYS A 925 13.41 -26.08 -35.11
C LYS A 925 12.25 -26.52 -34.23
N ASN A 926 11.19 -26.98 -34.89
CA ASN A 926 10.04 -27.53 -34.20
C ASN A 926 10.46 -28.74 -33.35
N GLY A 927 10.15 -28.68 -32.05
CA GLY A 927 10.51 -29.70 -31.07
C GLY A 927 11.86 -29.49 -30.39
N ASP A 928 12.60 -28.41 -30.68
CA ASP A 928 13.81 -28.07 -29.93
C ASP A 928 13.46 -27.85 -28.44
N ARG A 929 14.24 -28.47 -27.55
CA ARG A 929 14.10 -28.37 -26.09
C ARG A 929 15.31 -27.69 -25.48
N ILE A 930 15.07 -26.71 -24.63
CA ILE A 930 16.08 -25.99 -23.87
C ILE A 930 15.81 -26.21 -22.38
N THR A 931 16.66 -26.94 -21.69
CA THR A 931 16.57 -27.08 -20.23
C THR A 931 17.53 -26.10 -19.56
N LEU A 932 17.00 -25.29 -18.65
CA LEU A 932 17.75 -24.34 -17.82
C LEU A 932 17.74 -24.86 -16.38
N LYS A 933 18.91 -25.04 -15.77
CA LYS A 933 19.04 -25.48 -14.37
C LYS A 933 19.81 -24.46 -13.55
N MET A 934 19.26 -24.09 -12.40
CA MET A 934 19.69 -23.00 -11.52
C MET A 934 19.63 -23.46 -10.06
N PRO A 935 20.66 -24.17 -9.55
CA PRO A 935 20.58 -24.81 -8.24
C PRO A 935 20.23 -23.82 -7.12
N PHE A 936 19.15 -24.11 -6.40
CA PHE A 936 18.74 -23.33 -5.26
C PHE A 936 19.70 -23.50 -4.09
N GLN A 937 19.83 -22.42 -3.32
CA GLN A 937 20.59 -22.39 -2.08
C GLN A 937 19.86 -21.52 -1.06
N PHE A 938 20.15 -21.77 0.21
CA PHE A 938 19.78 -20.85 1.25
C PHE A 938 20.63 -19.59 1.19
N HIS A 939 20.01 -18.44 1.40
CA HIS A 939 20.72 -17.18 1.61
C HIS A 939 19.94 -16.28 2.57
N LEU A 940 20.65 -15.33 3.16
CA LEU A 940 20.08 -14.33 4.07
C LEU A 940 19.95 -13.00 3.34
N ASP A 941 18.84 -12.30 3.61
CA ASP A 941 18.63 -10.92 3.21
C ASP A 941 18.49 -10.02 4.44
N PRO A 942 19.58 -9.36 4.85
CA PRO A 942 19.61 -8.52 6.05
C PRO A 942 18.89 -7.18 5.89
N VAL A 943 18.31 -6.67 6.97
CA VAL A 943 17.87 -5.28 7.04
C VAL A 943 19.08 -4.36 6.89
N MET A 944 18.95 -3.38 5.99
CA MET A 944 20.04 -2.53 5.50
C MET A 944 20.88 -1.85 6.59
N ASP A 945 20.28 -1.45 7.71
CA ASP A 945 20.91 -0.75 8.83
C ASP A 945 21.09 -1.60 10.10
N GLN A 946 20.62 -2.85 10.10
CA GLN A 946 20.76 -3.78 11.21
C GLN A 946 20.89 -5.24 10.71
N GLN A 947 22.13 -5.68 10.46
CA GLN A 947 22.38 -6.88 9.65
C GLN A 947 21.99 -8.19 10.33
N ASN A 948 22.05 -8.32 11.66
CA ASN A 948 21.58 -9.54 12.34
C ASN A 948 20.08 -9.76 12.20
N ILE A 949 19.30 -8.71 11.91
CA ILE A 949 17.89 -8.85 11.57
C ILE A 949 17.79 -9.18 10.09
N ALA A 950 17.55 -10.44 9.75
CA ALA A 950 17.61 -10.92 8.38
C ALA A 950 16.48 -11.90 8.05
N SER A 951 16.04 -11.87 6.79
CA SER A 951 15.12 -12.85 6.22
C SER A 951 15.87 -14.03 5.62
N LEU A 952 15.27 -15.22 5.68
CA LEU A 952 15.82 -16.44 5.08
C LEU A 952 15.14 -16.75 3.75
N PHE A 953 15.93 -16.96 2.71
CA PHE A 953 15.45 -17.35 1.38
C PHE A 953 15.98 -18.72 0.98
N TYR A 954 15.20 -19.45 0.17
CA TYR A 954 15.65 -20.60 -0.62
C TYR A 954 15.39 -20.32 -2.10
N GLY A 955 16.46 -20.08 -2.86
CA GLY A 955 16.33 -19.50 -4.21
C GLY A 955 15.64 -18.12 -4.14
N PRO A 956 14.57 -17.85 -4.92
CA PRO A 956 13.83 -16.59 -4.84
C PRO A 956 12.78 -16.53 -3.72
N ILE A 957 12.54 -17.63 -3.01
CA ILE A 957 11.40 -17.76 -2.10
C ILE A 957 11.76 -17.42 -0.69
N LEU A 958 11.06 -16.43 -0.14
CA LEU A 958 11.12 -16.05 1.25
C LEU A 958 10.46 -17.12 2.11
N LEU A 959 11.19 -17.59 3.12
CA LEU A 959 10.71 -18.54 4.12
C LEU A 959 10.31 -17.80 5.39
N ALA A 960 9.12 -18.10 5.90
CA ALA A 960 8.60 -17.52 7.13
C ALA A 960 8.55 -18.58 8.24
N ALA A 961 9.08 -18.25 9.41
CA ALA A 961 8.95 -19.07 10.60
C ALA A 961 7.47 -19.13 11.00
N GLN A 962 6.96 -20.33 11.28
CA GLN A 962 5.60 -20.52 11.77
C GLN A 962 5.59 -20.34 13.28
N GLU A 963 4.89 -19.30 13.74
CA GLU A 963 4.89 -18.93 15.15
C GLU A 963 3.64 -19.48 15.85
N PRO A 964 3.78 -20.06 17.04
CA PRO A 964 2.63 -20.57 17.79
C PRO A 964 1.88 -19.48 18.57
N GLU A 965 2.48 -18.29 18.75
CA GLU A 965 1.91 -17.16 19.49
C GLU A 965 2.48 -15.83 18.97
N ALA A 966 1.83 -14.72 19.32
CA ALA A 966 2.34 -13.38 19.07
C ALA A 966 3.69 -13.13 19.77
N ARG A 967 4.52 -12.25 19.21
CA ARG A 967 5.87 -11.97 19.72
C ARG A 967 6.19 -10.49 19.68
N LYS A 968 7.03 -10.06 20.60
CA LYS A 968 7.70 -8.76 20.58
C LYS A 968 9.14 -8.86 20.09
N ASP A 969 9.83 -9.93 20.51
CA ASP A 969 11.22 -10.17 20.13
C ASP A 969 11.31 -10.91 18.80
N TRP A 970 12.26 -10.48 17.96
CA TRP A 970 12.66 -11.19 16.76
C TRP A 970 13.03 -12.64 17.09
N ARG A 971 12.60 -13.58 16.24
CA ARG A 971 12.93 -14.99 16.44
C ARG A 971 14.44 -15.19 16.29
N LYS A 972 15.07 -15.61 17.38
CA LYS A 972 16.48 -15.98 17.38
C LYS A 972 16.69 -17.29 16.65
N VAL A 973 17.70 -17.31 15.79
CA VAL A 973 18.17 -18.52 15.11
C VAL A 973 19.70 -18.52 15.09
N THR A 974 20.30 -19.70 15.19
CA THR A 974 21.75 -19.86 15.09
C THR A 974 22.12 -20.69 13.87
N LEU A 975 22.93 -20.13 12.98
CA LEU A 975 23.32 -20.76 11.71
C LEU A 975 24.83 -20.97 11.64
N ASP A 976 25.27 -22.01 10.93
CA ASP A 976 26.68 -22.26 10.64
C ASP A 976 27.23 -21.15 9.73
N ALA A 977 28.32 -20.50 10.15
CA ALA A 977 28.85 -19.35 9.43
C ALA A 977 29.37 -19.68 8.02
N LYS A 978 29.89 -20.90 7.81
CA LYS A 978 30.50 -21.32 6.54
C LYS A 978 29.46 -21.81 5.55
N ASP A 979 28.42 -22.48 6.04
CA ASP A 979 27.36 -23.03 5.23
C ASP A 979 26.05 -23.12 6.02
N ILE A 980 25.20 -22.11 5.88
CA ILE A 980 23.97 -21.99 6.65
C ILE A 980 23.02 -23.18 6.44
N SER A 981 23.12 -23.91 5.32
CA SER A 981 22.25 -25.08 5.08
C SER A 981 22.51 -26.20 6.08
N LYS A 982 23.70 -26.26 6.72
CA LYS A 982 23.99 -27.27 7.75
C LYS A 982 23.15 -27.12 9.01
N SER A 983 22.59 -25.94 9.23
CA SER A 983 21.71 -25.65 10.37
C SER A 983 20.22 -25.76 10.00
N ILE A 984 19.90 -26.12 8.76
CA ILE A 984 18.54 -26.17 8.24
C ILE A 984 18.27 -27.60 7.78
N SER A 985 17.21 -28.19 8.31
CA SER A 985 16.71 -29.51 7.88
C SER A 985 15.41 -29.35 7.12
N GLY A 986 14.96 -30.37 6.38
CA GLY A 986 13.68 -30.34 5.70
C GLY A 986 13.72 -30.94 4.30
N ASP A 987 12.67 -30.67 3.55
CA ASP A 987 12.48 -31.16 2.19
C ASP A 987 12.36 -29.99 1.20
N PRO A 988 13.37 -29.78 0.34
CA PRO A 988 13.33 -28.79 -0.73
C PRO A 988 12.15 -28.93 -1.70
N GLN A 989 11.64 -30.13 -1.95
CA GLN A 989 10.57 -30.35 -2.93
C GLN A 989 9.21 -29.84 -2.42
N SER A 990 8.99 -29.89 -1.11
CA SER A 990 7.81 -29.30 -0.46
C SER A 990 8.06 -27.87 0.05
N LEU A 991 9.29 -27.34 -0.09
CA LEU A 991 9.73 -26.07 0.50
C LEU A 991 9.46 -25.98 2.01
N ALA A 992 9.48 -27.12 2.70
CA ALA A 992 9.20 -27.23 4.12
C ALA A 992 10.51 -27.49 4.88
N PHE A 993 10.91 -26.53 5.71
CA PHE A 993 12.18 -26.56 6.42
C PHE A 993 11.99 -26.42 7.93
N LYS A 994 13.01 -26.81 8.70
CA LYS A 994 13.03 -26.70 10.15
C LYS A 994 14.37 -26.14 10.64
N ILE A 995 14.28 -25.19 11.56
CA ILE A 995 15.41 -24.62 12.32
C ILE A 995 15.00 -24.61 13.79
N ASP A 996 15.82 -25.22 14.65
CA ASP A 996 15.57 -25.32 16.10
C ASP A 996 14.15 -25.83 16.46
N GLY A 997 13.64 -26.78 15.65
CA GLY A 997 12.31 -27.38 15.81
C GLY A 997 11.14 -26.53 15.32
N ILE A 998 11.37 -25.31 14.82
CA ILE A 998 10.35 -24.42 14.25
C ILE A 998 10.25 -24.65 12.75
N ASP A 999 9.02 -24.72 12.25
CA ASP A 999 8.73 -24.86 10.82
C ASP A 999 8.93 -23.56 10.06
N PHE A 1000 9.49 -23.67 8.86
CA PHE A 1000 9.67 -22.61 7.90
C PHE A 1000 9.05 -23.06 6.57
N LYS A 1001 8.17 -22.22 6.01
CA LYS A 1001 7.52 -22.47 4.72
C LYS A 1001 7.46 -21.19 3.88
N PRO A 1002 7.15 -21.26 2.58
CA PRO A 1002 7.01 -20.07 1.76
C PRO A 1002 6.03 -19.07 2.38
N PHE A 1003 6.39 -17.79 2.33
CA PHE A 1003 5.56 -16.74 2.93
C PHE A 1003 4.19 -16.60 2.25
N TYR A 1004 4.12 -16.91 0.95
CA TYR A 1004 2.86 -16.95 0.21
C TYR A 1004 1.90 -18.09 0.62
N ASP A 1005 2.40 -19.12 1.32
CA ASP A 1005 1.60 -20.21 1.89
C ASP A 1005 1.47 -20.11 3.42
N THR A 1006 1.83 -18.96 3.99
CA THR A 1006 1.74 -18.70 5.44
C THR A 1006 0.50 -17.88 5.76
N TYR A 1007 -0.51 -18.46 6.40
CA TYR A 1007 -1.75 -17.77 6.79
C TYR A 1007 -1.89 -17.54 8.30
N GLY A 1008 -1.16 -18.32 9.10
CA GLY A 1008 -1.07 -18.16 10.54
C GLY A 1008 -0.03 -17.12 10.96
N ARG A 1009 0.30 -17.14 12.25
CA ARG A 1009 1.33 -16.27 12.82
C ARG A 1009 2.70 -16.60 12.28
N HIS A 1010 3.51 -15.56 12.06
CA HIS A 1010 4.79 -15.73 11.39
C HIS A 1010 5.85 -14.72 11.77
N SER A 1011 7.11 -15.11 11.58
CA SER A 1011 8.25 -14.20 11.60
C SER A 1011 9.00 -14.31 10.28
N VAL A 1012 9.08 -13.20 9.55
CA VAL A 1012 9.78 -13.09 8.25
C VAL A 1012 11.22 -12.63 8.43
N TYR A 1013 11.47 -11.74 9.39
CA TYR A 1013 12.82 -11.37 9.82
C TYR A 1013 13.14 -12.08 11.14
N LEU A 1014 14.39 -12.50 11.24
CA LEU A 1014 14.94 -13.29 12.33
C LEU A 1014 16.12 -12.55 12.94
N ASP A 1015 16.38 -12.75 14.23
CA ASP A 1015 17.63 -12.33 14.88
C ASP A 1015 18.65 -13.45 14.73
N VAL A 1016 19.48 -13.34 13.70
CA VAL A 1016 20.40 -14.39 13.27
C VAL A 1016 21.75 -14.23 13.95
N THR A 1017 22.21 -15.31 14.58
CA THR A 1017 23.60 -15.47 15.06
C THR A 1017 24.34 -16.50 14.21
N LEU A 1018 25.60 -16.23 13.87
CA LEU A 1018 26.47 -17.19 13.19
C LEU A 1018 27.41 -17.87 14.20
N LYS A 1019 27.61 -19.18 14.08
CA LYS A 1019 28.52 -19.99 14.93
C LYS A 1019 29.65 -20.63 14.14
#